data_AF-A0A3M1MPM8-F1
#
_entry.id   AF-A0A3M1MPM8-F1
#
_cell.length_a   1.000
_cell.length_b   1.000
_cell.length_c   1.000
_cell.angle_alpha   90.00
_cell.angle_beta   90.00
_cell.angle_gamma   90.00
#
_symmetry.space_group_name_H-M   'P 1'
#
loop_
_entity.id
_entity.type
_entity.pdbx_description
1 polymer ?
#
loop_
_entity_poly.entity_id
_entity_poly.type
_entity_poly.pdbx_seq_one_letter_code
_entity_poly.pdbx_strand_id
1 'polypeptide(L)'
;MDLRQRYTSASIKTAENLKTIATAPGLRSISRLSLPEIEAVTDLIARIVPAGNVPGMILSGLARISGKRLPAQVVRRDVALLFKGVEQTLDHAVYTAFFAGPAAILWGYQNLLKLAGKTPEAAFPEGTWQFYIEYALREDTARHTNETHGFETALRQHNLRLSPADRLTAWVMAAIHTLHNYPQLLANEWYERMAISLLLAATADTPHADRYTRLYRTWQRQIPYRREADAGGQTYPAYRRQRFEQFLQAVTADLPASLRGVWRANLQQALTESLPAYQQQMSILAWLQPDAYGETRTPLRFEDAHIGITLQGRYALLRAADTQRGTPANVHHIRAQIHALLDACTQVPASNLTGLARTRRAALAELRPRLPNDLRHELNTLRLAPILINADERPPQQPLTRIRQGERGVGDHPLTIFLTPESTVFDQSHIFFDGTWGAALAEIITNEALSWAAYLASQEKPPVRTNPPHILRLEYPPAIQALIAQAPKVPPEAAAENHAVNVPAVINLRRLFKRRNDLLNLTVNDLLVLYRAMHAHTYQPAPRLVQELEALRKHRQSAAAAEAALQAVQTRENPSVLIPIDASLHAPYQRIYPLSFEVPLAELNLLELGSVPLPPWKPRSTPPLPCTASSTSCSAPIWPPWPVLAR
;
A
#
# COMPACT_ATOMS: atom_id res chain seq x y z
N MET A 1 33.20 -26.42 -10.93
CA MET A 1 31.94 -27.14 -11.18
C MET A 1 30.92 -26.11 -11.63
N ASP A 2 30.37 -26.27 -12.82
CA ASP A 2 29.51 -25.27 -13.50
C ASP A 2 28.19 -25.05 -12.72
N LEU A 3 27.75 -23.80 -12.59
CA LEU A 3 26.49 -23.38 -11.95
C LEU A 3 25.30 -24.14 -12.54
N ARG A 4 25.31 -24.42 -13.85
CA ARG A 4 24.27 -25.21 -14.53
C ARG A 4 24.22 -26.67 -14.06
N GLN A 5 25.37 -27.28 -13.77
CA GLN A 5 25.43 -28.66 -13.30
C GLN A 5 24.89 -28.82 -11.87
N ARG A 6 25.18 -27.86 -10.97
CA ARG A 6 24.62 -27.86 -9.60
C ARG A 6 23.11 -27.68 -9.60
N TYR A 7 22.60 -26.76 -10.41
CA TYR A 7 21.15 -26.52 -10.55
C TYR A 7 20.42 -27.77 -11.07
N THR A 8 20.95 -28.39 -12.13
CA THR A 8 20.36 -29.59 -12.75
C THR A 8 20.33 -30.77 -11.77
N SER A 9 21.41 -30.99 -11.01
CA SER A 9 21.48 -32.05 -10.00
C SER A 9 20.46 -31.84 -8.86
N ALA A 10 20.28 -30.60 -8.41
CA ALA A 10 19.32 -30.26 -7.38
C ALA A 10 17.86 -30.46 -7.84
N SER A 11 17.53 -30.06 -9.08
CA SER A 11 16.20 -30.31 -9.68
C SER A 11 15.89 -31.80 -9.83
N ILE A 12 16.85 -32.61 -10.30
CA ILE A 12 16.66 -34.07 -10.43
C ILE A 12 16.35 -34.69 -9.07
N LYS A 13 17.14 -34.34 -8.04
CA LYS A 13 16.94 -34.86 -6.68
C LYS A 13 15.59 -34.45 -6.09
N THR A 14 15.12 -33.23 -6.35
CA THR A 14 13.78 -32.80 -5.93
C THR A 14 12.67 -33.59 -6.62
N ALA A 15 12.79 -33.83 -7.93
CA ALA A 15 11.80 -34.59 -8.69
C ALA A 15 11.68 -36.03 -8.17
N GLU A 16 12.82 -36.69 -7.92
CA GLU A 16 12.85 -38.07 -7.40
C GLU A 16 12.18 -38.18 -6.04
N ASN A 17 12.52 -37.30 -5.09
CA ASN A 17 11.93 -37.29 -3.75
C ASN A 17 10.42 -37.05 -3.77
N LEU A 18 9.96 -36.09 -4.58
CA LEU A 18 8.53 -35.78 -4.71
C LEU A 18 7.77 -36.95 -5.35
N LYS A 19 8.34 -37.62 -6.36
CA LYS A 19 7.74 -38.82 -6.99
C LYS A 19 7.58 -39.95 -5.99
N THR A 20 8.59 -40.22 -5.15
CA THR A 20 8.52 -41.27 -4.13
C THR A 20 7.40 -41.01 -3.10
N ILE A 21 7.16 -39.76 -2.72
CA ILE A 21 6.16 -39.44 -1.69
C ILE A 21 4.76 -39.31 -2.30
N ALA A 22 4.63 -38.70 -3.48
CA ALA A 22 3.34 -38.52 -4.15
C ALA A 22 2.74 -39.84 -4.66
N THR A 23 3.58 -40.85 -4.93
CA THR A 23 3.13 -42.20 -5.30
C THR A 23 2.82 -43.10 -4.10
N ALA A 24 3.08 -42.65 -2.86
CA ALA A 24 2.82 -43.43 -1.65
C ALA A 24 1.32 -43.70 -1.46
N PRO A 25 0.92 -44.93 -1.03
CA PRO A 25 -0.50 -45.33 -0.92
C PRO A 25 -1.36 -44.40 -0.06
N GLY A 26 -0.79 -43.81 1.00
CA GLY A 26 -1.49 -42.90 1.92
C GLY A 26 -1.74 -41.48 1.37
N LEU A 27 -0.99 -41.04 0.36
CA LEU A 27 -1.20 -39.73 -0.29
C LEU A 27 -2.18 -39.86 -1.46
N ARG A 28 -2.16 -41.00 -2.17
CA ARG A 28 -3.09 -41.32 -3.27
C ARG A 28 -4.55 -41.34 -2.84
N SER A 29 -4.84 -41.66 -1.57
CA SER A 29 -6.20 -41.65 -1.02
C SER A 29 -6.71 -40.25 -0.65
N ILE A 30 -5.81 -39.24 -0.58
CA ILE A 30 -6.12 -37.87 -0.14
C ILE A 30 -6.04 -36.88 -1.31
N SER A 31 -5.14 -37.11 -2.27
CA SER A 31 -5.02 -36.30 -3.49
C SER A 31 -6.21 -36.52 -4.42
N ARG A 32 -6.73 -35.43 -5.01
CA ARG A 32 -7.79 -35.47 -6.03
C ARG A 32 -7.26 -35.61 -7.46
N LEU A 33 -5.94 -35.72 -7.63
CA LEU A 33 -5.26 -35.74 -8.93
C LEU A 33 -4.99 -37.17 -9.41
N SER A 34 -5.06 -37.40 -10.72
CA SER A 34 -4.66 -38.64 -11.38
C SER A 34 -3.13 -38.83 -11.39
N LEU A 35 -2.66 -40.06 -11.67
CA LEU A 35 -1.23 -40.35 -11.72
C LEU A 35 -0.44 -39.47 -12.72
N PRO A 36 -0.93 -39.28 -13.96
CA PRO A 36 -0.26 -38.41 -14.93
C PRO A 36 -0.23 -36.94 -14.48
N GLU A 37 -1.27 -36.47 -13.77
CA GLU A 37 -1.30 -35.11 -13.22
C GLU A 37 -0.31 -34.96 -12.05
N ILE A 38 -0.18 -35.98 -11.20
CA ILE A 38 0.80 -36.00 -10.11
C ILE A 38 2.23 -35.93 -10.65
N GLU A 39 2.54 -36.68 -11.71
CA GLU A 39 3.86 -36.67 -12.37
C GLU A 39 4.14 -35.31 -13.03
N ALA A 40 3.18 -34.76 -13.77
CA ALA A 40 3.30 -33.45 -14.41
C ALA A 40 3.50 -32.31 -13.39
N VAL A 41 2.77 -32.32 -12.28
CA VAL A 41 2.91 -31.34 -11.21
C VAL A 41 4.26 -31.49 -10.50
N THR A 42 4.70 -32.72 -10.26
CA THR A 42 6.00 -33.00 -9.61
C THR A 42 7.19 -32.52 -10.44
N ASP A 43 7.19 -32.84 -11.73
CA ASP A 43 8.26 -32.42 -12.64
C ASP A 43 8.28 -30.89 -12.83
N LEU A 44 7.12 -30.25 -12.74
CA LEU A 44 7.01 -28.80 -12.82
C LEU A 44 7.48 -28.11 -11.53
N ILE A 45 7.16 -28.64 -10.35
CA ILE A 45 7.68 -28.14 -9.05
C ILE A 45 9.21 -28.26 -8.98
N ALA A 46 9.77 -29.39 -9.42
CA ALA A 46 11.21 -29.65 -9.33
C ALA A 46 12.08 -28.75 -10.23
N ARG A 47 11.51 -28.24 -11.33
CA ARG A 47 12.14 -27.24 -12.20
C ARG A 47 12.16 -25.85 -11.56
N ILE A 48 11.31 -25.61 -10.57
CA ILE A 48 11.06 -24.29 -10.00
C ILE A 48 11.69 -24.15 -8.61
N VAL A 49 11.66 -25.22 -7.79
CA VAL A 49 12.22 -25.24 -6.43
C VAL A 49 13.30 -26.33 -6.33
N PRO A 50 14.55 -26.07 -6.72
CA PRO A 50 15.63 -27.06 -6.71
C PRO A 50 16.20 -27.24 -5.29
N ALA A 51 15.38 -27.74 -4.35
CA ALA A 51 15.68 -27.79 -2.91
C ALA A 51 15.74 -29.21 -2.32
N GLY A 52 16.24 -30.20 -3.09
CA GLY A 52 16.48 -31.57 -2.63
C GLY A 52 15.31 -32.19 -1.86
N ASN A 53 15.55 -32.59 -0.60
CA ASN A 53 14.61 -33.33 0.25
C ASN A 53 13.59 -32.43 0.99
N VAL A 54 13.74 -31.10 0.94
CA VAL A 54 12.93 -30.15 1.73
C VAL A 54 11.45 -30.17 1.31
N PRO A 55 11.09 -30.10 0.00
CA PRO A 55 9.70 -30.19 -0.44
C PRO A 55 9.01 -31.50 -0.02
N GLY A 56 9.75 -32.62 -0.02
CA GLY A 56 9.25 -33.92 0.40
C GLY A 56 8.93 -33.98 1.91
N MET A 57 9.77 -33.37 2.74
CA MET A 57 9.51 -33.28 4.18
C MET A 57 8.26 -32.44 4.49
N ILE A 58 8.05 -31.36 3.75
CA ILE A 58 6.85 -30.51 3.86
C ILE A 58 5.60 -31.27 3.44
N LEU A 59 5.63 -31.98 2.31
CA LEU A 59 4.51 -32.81 1.85
C LEU A 59 4.13 -33.88 2.88
N SER A 60 5.12 -34.54 3.48
CA SER A 60 4.94 -35.54 4.55
C SER A 60 4.33 -34.94 5.82
N GLY A 61 4.72 -33.72 6.19
CA GLY A 61 4.12 -32.97 7.30
C GLY A 61 2.68 -32.55 7.01
N LEU A 62 2.41 -32.02 5.82
CA LEU A 62 1.09 -31.55 5.39
C LEU A 62 0.06 -32.68 5.28
N ALA A 63 0.48 -33.87 4.83
CA ALA A 63 -0.35 -35.07 4.72
C ALA A 63 -0.79 -35.64 6.07
N ARG A 64 -0.01 -35.41 7.14
CA ARG A 64 -0.34 -35.86 8.51
C ARG A 64 -1.38 -34.98 9.19
N ILE A 65 -1.66 -33.79 8.65
CA ILE A 65 -2.60 -32.82 9.22
C ILE A 65 -3.94 -32.94 8.46
N SER A 66 -4.72 -33.98 8.74
CA SER A 66 -6.04 -34.19 8.11
C SER A 66 -7.06 -33.17 8.62
N GLY A 67 -7.68 -32.44 7.68
CA GLY A 67 -8.91 -31.66 7.90
C GLY A 67 -8.82 -30.38 8.74
N LYS A 68 -7.64 -29.99 9.23
CA LYS A 68 -7.46 -28.79 10.08
C LYS A 68 -6.76 -27.66 9.31
N ARG A 69 -7.23 -26.42 9.52
CA ARG A 69 -6.51 -25.19 9.13
C ARG A 69 -5.08 -25.28 9.68
N LEU A 70 -4.08 -24.99 8.84
CA LEU A 70 -2.69 -25.01 9.28
C LEU A 70 -2.47 -23.87 10.27
N PRO A 71 -1.89 -24.12 11.46
CA PRO A 71 -1.48 -23.03 12.35
C PRO A 71 -0.44 -22.15 11.64
N ALA A 72 -0.55 -20.83 11.75
CA ALA A 72 0.36 -19.87 11.10
C ALA A 72 1.85 -20.14 11.42
N GLN A 73 2.15 -20.64 12.63
CA GLN A 73 3.50 -21.04 13.04
C GLN A 73 4.07 -22.19 12.21
N VAL A 74 3.23 -23.13 11.77
CA VAL A 74 3.64 -24.27 10.93
C VAL A 74 3.91 -23.79 9.50
N VAL A 75 3.04 -22.94 8.96
CA VAL A 75 3.23 -22.30 7.64
C VAL A 75 4.55 -21.52 7.63
N ARG A 76 4.81 -20.70 8.64
CA ARG A 76 6.06 -19.94 8.79
C ARG A 76 7.29 -20.84 8.90
N ARG A 77 7.23 -21.91 9.69
CA ARG A 77 8.34 -22.86 9.82
C ARG A 77 8.63 -23.54 8.47
N ASP A 78 7.60 -23.98 7.76
CA ASP A 78 7.75 -24.70 6.50
C ASP A 78 8.26 -23.76 5.39
N VAL A 79 7.81 -22.49 5.38
CA VAL A 79 8.35 -21.42 4.52
C VAL A 79 9.82 -21.13 4.85
N ALA A 80 10.17 -20.96 6.13
CA ALA A 80 11.56 -20.71 6.56
C ALA A 80 12.51 -21.87 6.19
N LEU A 81 12.03 -23.12 6.25
CA LEU A 81 12.80 -24.29 5.83
C LEU A 81 13.02 -24.35 4.32
N LEU A 82 12.04 -23.93 3.50
CA LEU A 82 12.22 -23.76 2.06
C LEU A 82 13.32 -22.72 1.78
N PHE A 83 13.27 -21.57 2.43
CA PHE A 83 14.25 -20.49 2.24
C PHE A 83 15.66 -20.88 2.65
N LYS A 84 15.82 -21.53 3.82
CA LYS A 84 17.11 -22.04 4.27
C LYS A 84 17.74 -23.02 3.27
N GLY A 85 16.92 -23.83 2.59
CA GLY A 85 17.40 -24.74 1.54
C GLY A 85 17.81 -24.01 0.25
N VAL A 86 17.11 -22.93 -0.09
CA VAL A 86 17.41 -22.07 -1.25
C VAL A 86 18.70 -21.28 -1.04
N GLU A 87 18.90 -20.68 0.14
CA GLU A 87 20.10 -19.92 0.50
C GLU A 87 21.37 -20.77 0.50
N GLN A 88 21.32 -21.97 1.08
CA GLN A 88 22.47 -22.89 1.12
C GLN A 88 22.96 -23.35 -0.26
N THR A 89 22.17 -23.13 -1.32
CA THR A 89 22.45 -23.64 -2.67
C THR A 89 22.76 -22.52 -3.68
N LEU A 90 22.47 -21.25 -3.36
CA LEU A 90 22.44 -20.13 -4.32
C LEU A 90 23.28 -18.90 -3.93
N ASP A 91 24.41 -19.10 -3.23
CA ASP A 91 25.30 -18.03 -2.72
C ASP A 91 25.82 -17.00 -3.76
N HIS A 92 25.48 -17.09 -5.05
CA HIS A 92 25.83 -16.09 -6.08
C HIS A 92 24.72 -15.73 -7.09
N ALA A 93 23.47 -16.15 -6.91
CA ALA A 93 22.39 -15.92 -7.90
C ALA A 93 21.36 -14.89 -7.41
N VAL A 94 21.83 -13.66 -7.20
CA VAL A 94 21.07 -12.55 -6.57
C VAL A 94 19.85 -12.08 -7.40
N TYR A 95 19.77 -12.40 -8.69
CA TYR A 95 18.77 -11.79 -9.57
C TYR A 95 17.51 -12.64 -9.80
N THR A 96 17.62 -13.97 -9.87
CA THR A 96 16.47 -14.87 -10.12
C THR A 96 15.74 -15.29 -8.83
N ALA A 97 16.48 -15.37 -7.71
CA ALA A 97 15.95 -15.80 -6.42
C ALA A 97 14.97 -14.80 -5.79
N PHE A 98 15.14 -13.50 -6.05
CA PHE A 98 14.31 -12.45 -5.42
C PHE A 98 13.03 -12.10 -6.20
N PHE A 99 13.00 -12.29 -7.52
CA PHE A 99 11.90 -11.75 -8.36
C PHE A 99 11.03 -12.83 -9.03
N ALA A 100 11.61 -13.98 -9.40
CA ALA A 100 10.84 -15.15 -9.87
C ALA A 100 10.53 -16.14 -8.73
N GLY A 101 11.38 -16.18 -7.70
CA GLY A 101 11.23 -17.03 -6.52
C GLY A 101 9.86 -16.94 -5.84
N PRO A 102 9.31 -15.76 -5.56
CA PRO A 102 8.03 -15.64 -4.84
C PRO A 102 6.82 -16.23 -5.52
N ALA A 103 6.60 -15.88 -6.79
CA ALA A 103 5.49 -16.42 -7.56
C ALA A 103 5.69 -17.90 -7.81
N ALA A 104 6.92 -18.34 -8.06
CA ALA A 104 7.23 -19.73 -8.38
C ALA A 104 7.27 -20.63 -7.12
N ILE A 105 7.61 -20.11 -5.95
CA ILE A 105 7.49 -20.77 -4.64
C ILE A 105 6.05 -20.72 -4.13
N LEU A 106 5.29 -19.64 -4.34
CA LEU A 106 3.85 -19.62 -4.10
C LEU A 106 3.16 -20.68 -4.95
N TRP A 107 3.47 -20.68 -6.24
CA TRP A 107 2.96 -21.64 -7.20
C TRP A 107 3.42 -23.06 -6.83
N GLY A 108 4.69 -23.24 -6.48
CA GLY A 108 5.24 -24.52 -6.01
C GLY A 108 4.53 -25.02 -4.75
N TYR A 109 4.33 -24.15 -3.76
CA TYR A 109 3.64 -24.42 -2.51
C TYR A 109 2.14 -24.69 -2.72
N GLN A 110 1.46 -23.91 -3.56
CA GLN A 110 0.08 -24.15 -3.97
C GLN A 110 -0.07 -25.51 -4.66
N ASN A 111 0.90 -25.92 -5.47
CA ASN A 111 0.89 -27.22 -6.10
C ASN A 111 1.29 -28.35 -5.13
N LEU A 112 2.16 -28.11 -4.14
CA LEU A 112 2.40 -29.03 -3.02
C LEU A 112 1.15 -29.21 -2.15
N LEU A 113 0.37 -28.14 -1.92
CA LEU A 113 -0.93 -28.21 -1.24
C LEU A 113 -1.93 -29.04 -2.04
N LYS A 114 -2.00 -28.86 -3.37
CA LYS A 114 -2.83 -29.68 -4.25
C LYS A 114 -2.44 -31.17 -4.19
N LEU A 115 -1.14 -31.48 -4.21
CA LEU A 115 -0.62 -32.85 -4.04
C LEU A 115 -0.99 -33.45 -2.68
N ALA A 116 -1.10 -32.62 -1.63
CA ALA A 116 -1.56 -33.02 -0.30
C ALA A 116 -3.10 -32.99 -0.13
N GLY A 117 -3.88 -32.79 -1.21
CA GLY A 117 -5.34 -32.72 -1.18
C GLY A 117 -5.93 -31.46 -0.53
N LYS A 118 -5.15 -30.39 -0.39
CA LYS A 118 -5.54 -29.12 0.25
C LYS A 118 -5.69 -27.99 -0.78
N THR A 119 -6.58 -27.04 -0.51
CA THR A 119 -6.77 -25.85 -1.36
C THR A 119 -6.01 -24.64 -0.80
N PRO A 120 -5.61 -23.67 -1.64
CA PRO A 120 -4.99 -22.42 -1.18
C PRO A 120 -5.80 -21.67 -0.12
N GLU A 121 -7.12 -21.70 -0.20
CA GLU A 121 -8.04 -21.04 0.73
C GLU A 121 -8.00 -21.68 2.14
N ALA A 122 -7.68 -22.97 2.23
CA ALA A 122 -7.52 -23.66 3.52
C ALA A 122 -6.14 -23.39 4.16
N ALA A 123 -5.14 -23.08 3.35
CA ALA A 123 -3.78 -22.78 3.81
C ALA A 123 -3.58 -21.29 4.15
N PHE A 124 -4.29 -20.41 3.44
CA PHE A 124 -4.28 -18.97 3.66
C PHE A 124 -5.71 -18.48 4.00
N PRO A 125 -6.20 -18.75 5.22
CA PRO A 125 -7.59 -18.49 5.60
C PRO A 125 -7.97 -17.00 5.56
N GLU A 126 -7.01 -16.09 5.60
CA GLU A 126 -7.30 -14.65 5.44
C GLU A 126 -7.14 -14.19 3.99
N GLY A 127 -6.65 -15.04 3.07
CA GLY A 127 -6.46 -14.76 1.65
C GLY A 127 -5.00 -14.88 1.20
N THR A 128 -4.77 -14.91 -0.11
CA THR A 128 -3.43 -15.05 -0.73
C THR A 128 -2.45 -13.95 -0.34
N TRP A 129 -2.92 -12.85 0.25
CA TRP A 129 -2.11 -11.79 0.80
C TRP A 129 -1.28 -12.21 2.02
N GLN A 130 -1.75 -13.17 2.83
CA GLN A 130 -1.04 -13.68 4.01
C GLN A 130 0.33 -14.22 3.62
N PHE A 131 0.38 -14.89 2.47
CA PHE A 131 1.62 -15.30 1.85
C PHE A 131 2.58 -14.13 1.74
N TYR A 132 2.20 -13.00 1.16
CA TYR A 132 3.14 -11.89 0.89
C TYR A 132 3.66 -11.17 2.14
N ILE A 133 2.86 -11.04 3.20
CA ILE A 133 3.36 -10.52 4.49
C ILE A 133 4.36 -11.50 5.13
N GLU A 134 4.10 -12.80 5.02
CA GLU A 134 4.90 -13.85 5.67
C GLU A 134 6.06 -14.38 4.83
N TYR A 135 6.08 -14.10 3.52
CA TYR A 135 6.95 -14.74 2.54
C TYR A 135 8.10 -13.84 2.05
N ALA A 136 7.90 -12.52 1.98
CA ALA A 136 8.92 -11.62 1.47
C ALA A 136 9.16 -10.48 2.45
N LEU A 137 10.33 -10.49 3.08
CA LEU A 137 10.85 -9.29 3.69
C LEU A 137 11.11 -8.25 2.60
N ARG A 138 10.30 -7.20 2.59
CA ARG A 138 10.64 -6.00 1.84
C ARG A 138 11.82 -5.33 2.52
N GLU A 139 12.82 -4.97 1.73
CA GLU A 139 13.98 -4.27 2.27
C GLU A 139 13.67 -2.80 2.59
N ASP A 140 12.61 -2.24 1.98
CA ASP A 140 12.11 -0.89 2.20
C ASP A 140 10.75 -0.87 2.94
N THR A 141 10.27 0.32 3.28
CA THR A 141 8.97 0.49 3.94
C THR A 141 7.78 0.51 2.97
N ALA A 142 7.98 0.25 1.67
CA ALA A 142 7.04 0.42 0.53
C ALA A 142 5.78 1.22 0.87
N ARG A 143 5.77 2.52 0.57
CA ARG A 143 4.67 3.43 0.93
C ARG A 143 4.06 4.10 -0.30
N HIS A 144 2.74 4.19 -0.29
CA HIS A 144 1.95 5.02 -1.17
C HIS A 144 1.81 6.41 -0.57
N THR A 145 1.64 7.43 -1.41
CA THR A 145 1.45 8.79 -0.90
C THR A 145 0.35 9.51 -1.64
N ASN A 146 -0.51 10.15 -0.86
CA ASN A 146 -1.54 11.06 -1.34
C ASN A 146 -1.28 12.45 -0.80
N GLU A 147 -1.37 13.46 -1.65
CA GLU A 147 -1.36 14.86 -1.23
C GLU A 147 -2.76 15.44 -1.39
N THR A 148 -3.20 16.18 -0.39
CA THR A 148 -4.48 16.89 -0.41
C THR A 148 -4.25 18.36 -0.06
N HIS A 149 -4.96 19.26 -0.74
CA HIS A 149 -5.02 20.68 -0.40
C HIS A 149 -6.36 21.07 0.23
N GLY A 150 -7.26 20.10 0.46
CA GLY A 150 -8.65 20.31 0.83
C GLY A 150 -8.83 21.06 2.14
N PHE A 151 -8.06 20.68 3.17
CA PHE A 151 -8.10 21.34 4.48
C PHE A 151 -7.74 22.82 4.39
N GLU A 152 -6.56 23.15 3.83
CA GLU A 152 -6.11 24.54 3.69
C GLU A 152 -6.96 25.38 2.73
N THR A 153 -7.51 24.75 1.69
CA THR A 153 -8.41 25.41 0.76
C THR A 153 -9.72 25.78 1.45
N ALA A 154 -10.29 24.87 2.22
CA ALA A 154 -11.54 25.11 2.93
C ALA A 154 -11.38 26.14 4.06
N LEU A 155 -10.28 26.12 4.82
CA LEU A 155 -10.02 27.15 5.83
C LEU A 155 -10.01 28.57 5.21
N ARG A 156 -9.33 28.73 4.07
CA ARG A 156 -9.29 30.00 3.32
C ARG A 156 -10.66 30.38 2.78
N GLN A 157 -11.36 29.46 2.11
CA GLN A 157 -12.68 29.72 1.52
C GLN A 157 -13.72 30.14 2.56
N HIS A 158 -13.65 29.59 3.78
CA HIS A 158 -14.57 29.89 4.86
C HIS A 158 -14.04 30.93 5.86
N ASN A 159 -12.89 31.55 5.59
CA ASN A 159 -12.22 32.51 6.49
C ASN A 159 -12.03 31.99 7.93
N LEU A 160 -11.82 30.69 8.08
CA LEU A 160 -11.58 30.06 9.37
C LEU A 160 -10.14 30.32 9.82
N ARG A 161 -9.98 31.01 10.96
CA ARG A 161 -8.67 31.29 11.56
C ARG A 161 -8.45 30.35 12.74
N LEU A 162 -7.36 29.59 12.70
CA LEU A 162 -6.97 28.68 13.76
C LEU A 162 -5.59 29.07 14.30
N SER A 163 -5.40 28.88 15.60
CA SER A 163 -4.05 28.88 16.17
C SER A 163 -3.28 27.63 15.72
N PRO A 164 -1.93 27.62 15.80
CA PRO A 164 -1.14 26.41 15.53
C PRO A 164 -1.58 25.20 16.38
N ALA A 165 -1.93 25.46 17.65
CA ALA A 165 -2.44 24.44 18.55
C ALA A 165 -3.79 23.87 18.08
N ASP A 166 -4.72 24.72 17.64
CA ASP A 166 -6.03 24.28 17.16
C ASP A 166 -5.92 23.52 15.84
N ARG A 167 -5.02 23.95 14.94
CA ARG A 167 -4.74 23.25 13.69
C ARG A 167 -4.21 21.84 13.95
N LEU A 168 -3.23 21.70 14.84
CA LEU A 168 -2.70 20.39 15.23
C LEU A 168 -3.76 19.56 15.99
N THR A 169 -4.57 20.18 16.85
CA THR A 169 -5.69 19.53 17.56
C THR A 169 -6.70 18.95 16.57
N ALA A 170 -7.07 19.69 15.52
CA ALA A 170 -8.00 19.22 14.51
C ALA A 170 -7.52 17.94 13.83
N TRP A 171 -6.24 17.89 13.45
CA TRP A 171 -5.63 16.70 12.83
C TRP A 171 -5.50 15.52 13.80
N VAL A 172 -5.12 15.77 15.05
CA VAL A 172 -5.05 14.73 16.08
C VAL A 172 -6.43 14.14 16.36
N MET A 173 -7.45 14.98 16.53
CA MET A 173 -8.82 14.52 16.75
C MET A 173 -9.37 13.74 15.56
N ALA A 174 -9.07 14.17 14.34
CA ALA A 174 -9.42 13.41 13.13
C ALA A 174 -8.76 12.03 13.12
N ALA A 175 -7.47 11.94 13.47
CA ALA A 175 -6.76 10.67 13.57
C ALA A 175 -7.35 9.75 14.65
N ILE A 176 -7.67 10.29 15.84
CA ILE A 176 -8.32 9.56 16.94
C ILE A 176 -9.68 9.00 16.50
N HIS A 177 -10.54 9.87 15.94
CA HIS A 177 -11.87 9.47 15.48
C HIS A 177 -11.79 8.47 14.32
N THR A 178 -10.77 8.58 13.48
CA THR A 178 -10.51 7.61 12.41
C THR A 178 -10.16 6.25 12.98
N LEU A 179 -9.25 6.16 13.95
CA LEU A 179 -8.89 4.90 14.61
C LEU A 179 -10.11 4.25 15.30
N HIS A 180 -10.90 5.06 16.01
CA HIS A 180 -12.09 4.58 16.71
C HIS A 180 -13.14 4.00 15.75
N ASN A 181 -13.40 4.70 14.64
CA ASN A 181 -14.41 4.32 13.65
C ASN A 181 -13.88 3.40 12.55
N TYR A 182 -12.60 3.04 12.58
CA TYR A 182 -11.94 2.31 11.49
C TYR A 182 -12.60 0.96 11.19
N PRO A 183 -13.03 0.15 12.18
CA PRO A 183 -13.75 -1.09 11.89
C PRO A 183 -15.03 -0.86 11.09
N GLN A 184 -15.79 0.19 11.40
CA GLN A 184 -17.03 0.53 10.70
C GLN A 184 -16.75 1.09 9.30
N LEU A 185 -15.65 1.84 9.13
CA LEU A 185 -15.19 2.29 7.81
C LEU A 185 -14.86 1.11 6.90
N LEU A 186 -14.13 0.11 7.42
CA LEU A 186 -13.84 -1.13 6.69
C LEU A 186 -15.11 -1.92 6.41
N ALA A 187 -16.04 -2.01 7.37
CA ALA A 187 -17.32 -2.66 7.16
C ALA A 187 -18.15 -1.99 6.07
N ASN A 188 -18.07 -0.66 5.95
CA ASN A 188 -18.72 0.06 4.87
C ASN A 188 -18.12 -0.29 3.51
N GLU A 189 -16.80 -0.17 3.40
CA GLU A 189 -16.07 -0.48 2.16
C GLU A 189 -16.33 -1.91 1.68
N TRP A 190 -16.28 -2.88 2.60
CA TRP A 190 -16.54 -4.29 2.31
C TRP A 190 -17.98 -4.52 1.86
N TYR A 191 -18.95 -4.02 2.64
CA TYR A 191 -20.37 -4.24 2.38
C TYR A 191 -20.80 -3.61 1.06
N GLU A 192 -20.29 -2.42 0.74
CA GLU A 192 -20.59 -1.73 -0.53
C GLU A 192 -20.23 -2.58 -1.75
N ARG A 193 -19.04 -3.20 -1.72
CA ARG A 193 -18.59 -4.10 -2.79
C ARG A 193 -19.34 -5.40 -2.78
N MET A 194 -19.55 -5.99 -1.60
CA MET A 194 -20.13 -7.33 -1.48
C MET A 194 -21.62 -7.37 -1.74
N ALA A 195 -22.37 -6.38 -1.28
CA ALA A 195 -23.78 -6.26 -1.60
C ALA A 195 -24.00 -6.15 -3.11
N ILE A 196 -23.20 -5.34 -3.81
CA ILE A 196 -23.31 -5.19 -5.28
C ILE A 196 -22.82 -6.46 -6.01
N SER A 197 -21.72 -7.06 -5.57
CA SER A 197 -21.20 -8.29 -6.19
C SER A 197 -22.17 -9.47 -6.07
N LEU A 198 -22.78 -9.64 -4.90
CA LEU A 198 -23.77 -10.69 -4.69
C LEU A 198 -25.08 -10.41 -5.43
N LEU A 199 -25.44 -9.14 -5.61
CA LEU A 199 -26.58 -8.75 -6.44
C LEU A 199 -26.33 -9.10 -7.91
N LEU A 200 -25.12 -8.83 -8.42
CA LEU A 200 -24.70 -9.23 -9.76
C LEU A 200 -24.79 -10.74 -9.95
N ALA A 201 -24.27 -11.51 -8.99
CA ALA A 201 -24.35 -12.97 -9.03
C ALA A 201 -25.81 -13.48 -9.01
N ALA A 202 -26.66 -12.91 -8.15
CA ALA A 202 -28.06 -13.30 -8.04
C ALA A 202 -28.90 -12.92 -9.27
N THR A 203 -28.44 -11.98 -10.11
CA THR A 203 -29.16 -11.49 -11.29
C THR A 203 -28.54 -11.93 -12.61
N ALA A 204 -27.44 -12.70 -12.57
CA ALA A 204 -26.66 -13.09 -13.75
C ALA A 204 -27.49 -13.78 -14.83
N ASP A 205 -28.44 -14.65 -14.43
CA ASP A 205 -29.29 -15.42 -15.33
C ASP A 205 -30.61 -14.71 -15.69
N THR A 206 -30.75 -13.44 -15.33
CA THR A 206 -31.97 -12.67 -15.63
C THR A 206 -31.85 -11.89 -16.94
N PRO A 207 -32.95 -11.65 -17.67
CA PRO A 207 -32.95 -10.84 -18.90
C PRO A 207 -32.45 -9.39 -18.71
N HIS A 208 -32.30 -8.93 -17.48
CA HIS A 208 -31.91 -7.56 -17.13
C HIS A 208 -30.56 -7.49 -16.38
N ALA A 209 -29.74 -8.56 -16.42
CA ALA A 209 -28.43 -8.61 -15.77
C ALA A 209 -27.55 -7.39 -16.11
N ASP A 210 -27.59 -6.92 -17.36
CA ASP A 210 -26.82 -5.78 -17.84
C ASP A 210 -27.06 -4.49 -17.05
N ARG A 211 -28.28 -4.28 -16.52
CA ARG A 211 -28.64 -3.11 -15.69
C ARG A 211 -27.73 -2.98 -14.47
N TYR A 212 -27.26 -4.10 -13.92
CA TYR A 212 -26.49 -4.15 -12.68
C TYR A 212 -24.97 -4.06 -12.92
N THR A 213 -24.48 -4.33 -14.12
CA THR A 213 -23.02 -4.42 -14.44
C THR A 213 -22.21 -3.17 -14.11
N ARG A 214 -22.83 -1.99 -14.11
CA ARG A 214 -22.19 -0.70 -13.81
C ARG A 214 -22.51 -0.15 -12.43
N LEU A 215 -23.26 -0.90 -11.61
CA LEU A 215 -23.84 -0.40 -10.37
C LEU A 215 -22.78 0.13 -9.39
N TYR A 216 -21.66 -0.57 -9.25
CA TYR A 216 -20.57 -0.11 -8.40
C TYR A 216 -19.97 1.22 -8.88
N ARG A 217 -19.80 1.41 -10.20
CA ARG A 217 -19.33 2.70 -10.75
C ARG A 217 -20.34 3.82 -10.54
N THR A 218 -21.63 3.51 -10.58
CA THR A 218 -22.69 4.48 -10.28
C THR A 218 -22.65 4.88 -8.81
N TRP A 219 -22.43 3.92 -7.90
CA TRP A 219 -22.23 4.20 -6.49
C TRP A 219 -20.97 5.02 -6.23
N GLN A 220 -19.83 4.67 -6.84
CA GLN A 220 -18.56 5.39 -6.67
C GLN A 220 -18.65 6.90 -6.91
N ARG A 221 -19.55 7.36 -7.79
CA ARG A 221 -19.79 8.78 -8.08
C ARG A 221 -20.62 9.51 -7.02
N GLN A 222 -21.26 8.75 -6.14
CA GLN A 222 -22.19 9.22 -5.11
C GLN A 222 -21.68 8.95 -3.69
N ILE A 223 -20.51 8.30 -3.54
CA ILE A 223 -19.95 8.02 -2.22
C ILE A 223 -19.75 9.34 -1.48
N PRO A 224 -20.38 9.52 -0.30
CA PRO A 224 -20.10 10.69 0.51
C PRO A 224 -18.76 10.52 1.22
N TYR A 225 -17.85 11.47 1.07
CA TYR A 225 -16.58 11.53 1.81
C TYR A 225 -16.62 12.45 3.04
N ARG A 226 -17.80 13.01 3.33
CA ARG A 226 -18.12 13.81 4.53
C ARG A 226 -19.58 13.63 4.92
N ARG A 227 -19.91 14.03 6.15
CA ARG A 227 -21.31 14.20 6.58
C ARG A 227 -21.88 15.45 5.90
N GLU A 228 -23.10 15.36 5.39
CA GLU A 228 -23.85 16.51 4.87
C GLU A 228 -24.81 17.07 5.93
N ALA A 229 -25.50 18.16 5.61
CA ALA A 229 -26.37 18.85 6.55
C ALA A 229 -27.51 17.97 7.10
N ASP A 230 -27.93 16.94 6.37
CA ASP A 230 -28.99 16.01 6.76
C ASP A 230 -28.51 14.81 7.58
N ALA A 231 -27.21 14.74 7.94
CA ALA A 231 -26.66 13.63 8.70
C ALA A 231 -27.19 13.51 10.15
N GLY A 232 -27.87 14.54 10.68
CA GLY A 232 -28.65 14.43 11.93
C GLY A 232 -27.89 13.91 13.15
N GLY A 233 -26.63 14.32 13.34
CA GLY A 233 -25.79 13.92 14.48
C GLY A 233 -25.17 12.52 14.39
N GLN A 234 -25.40 11.79 13.31
CA GLN A 234 -24.80 10.47 13.09
C GLN A 234 -23.27 10.53 12.94
N THR A 235 -22.60 9.43 13.24
CA THR A 235 -21.19 9.24 12.87
C THR A 235 -21.05 9.17 11.34
N TYR A 236 -19.87 9.52 10.81
CA TYR A 236 -19.65 9.45 9.36
C TYR A 236 -19.86 8.02 8.79
N PRO A 237 -19.37 6.93 9.42
CA PRO A 237 -19.65 5.58 8.96
C PRO A 237 -21.15 5.26 8.92
N ALA A 238 -21.92 5.66 9.95
CA ALA A 238 -23.36 5.42 9.98
C ALA A 238 -24.08 6.15 8.82
N TYR A 239 -23.74 7.42 8.62
CA TYR A 239 -24.28 8.22 7.52
C TYR A 239 -23.97 7.62 6.14
N ARG A 240 -22.72 7.19 5.91
CA ARG A 240 -22.31 6.54 4.66
C ARG A 240 -23.06 5.22 4.43
N ARG A 241 -23.24 4.40 5.48
CA ARG A 241 -24.04 3.17 5.41
C ARG A 241 -25.48 3.48 5.01
N GLN A 242 -26.11 4.46 5.65
CA GLN A 242 -27.49 4.86 5.35
C GLN A 242 -27.64 5.30 3.88
N ARG A 243 -26.73 6.15 3.39
CA ARG A 243 -26.75 6.59 1.97
C ARG A 243 -26.62 5.43 1.00
N PHE A 244 -25.77 4.47 1.31
CA PHE A 244 -25.62 3.29 0.48
C PHE A 244 -26.86 2.38 0.50
N GLU A 245 -27.49 2.20 1.67
CA GLU A 245 -28.74 1.45 1.78
C GLU A 245 -29.88 2.10 1.00
N GLN A 246 -29.99 3.43 1.04
CA GLN A 246 -30.95 4.18 0.21
C GLN A 246 -30.70 3.96 -1.28
N PHE A 247 -29.43 4.01 -1.70
CA PHE A 247 -29.02 3.68 -3.07
C PHE A 247 -29.41 2.24 -3.45
N LEU A 248 -29.12 1.26 -2.59
CA LEU A 248 -29.47 -0.14 -2.81
C LEU A 248 -30.98 -0.37 -2.88
N GLN A 249 -31.76 0.31 -2.03
CA GLN A 249 -33.21 0.21 -2.02
C GLN A 249 -33.80 0.68 -3.36
N ALA A 250 -33.32 1.82 -3.87
CA ALA A 250 -33.77 2.35 -5.15
C ALA A 250 -33.47 1.39 -6.32
N VAL A 251 -32.28 0.78 -6.34
CA VAL A 251 -31.85 -0.09 -7.46
C VAL A 251 -32.40 -1.51 -7.37
N THR A 252 -32.87 -1.95 -6.20
CA THR A 252 -33.47 -3.27 -5.98
C THR A 252 -35.00 -3.25 -5.84
N ALA A 253 -35.64 -2.09 -6.03
CA ALA A 253 -37.08 -1.91 -5.92
C ALA A 253 -37.87 -2.87 -6.84
N ASP A 254 -37.42 -3.00 -8.09
CA ASP A 254 -38.06 -3.85 -9.12
C ASP A 254 -37.60 -5.32 -9.07
N LEU A 255 -36.69 -5.68 -8.17
CA LEU A 255 -36.13 -7.03 -8.11
C LEU A 255 -37.20 -8.02 -7.59
N PRO A 256 -37.46 -9.14 -8.30
CA PRO A 256 -38.40 -10.17 -7.85
C PRO A 256 -38.12 -10.63 -6.42
N ALA A 257 -39.18 -10.89 -5.65
CA ALA A 257 -39.06 -11.25 -4.23
C ALA A 257 -38.18 -12.48 -3.98
N SER A 258 -38.22 -13.47 -4.87
CA SER A 258 -37.37 -14.68 -4.81
C SER A 258 -35.88 -14.34 -4.90
N LEU A 259 -35.49 -13.55 -5.92
CA LEU A 259 -34.10 -13.14 -6.11
C LEU A 259 -33.62 -12.20 -5.00
N ARG A 260 -34.50 -11.31 -4.52
CA ARG A 260 -34.20 -10.45 -3.36
C ARG A 260 -33.94 -11.28 -2.11
N GLY A 261 -34.70 -12.37 -1.91
CA GLY A 261 -34.51 -13.32 -0.81
C GLY A 261 -33.16 -14.00 -0.87
N VAL A 262 -32.80 -14.56 -2.04
CA VAL A 262 -31.49 -15.21 -2.26
C VAL A 262 -30.34 -14.24 -2.03
N TRP A 263 -30.40 -13.05 -2.62
CA TRP A 263 -29.38 -12.02 -2.44
C TRP A 263 -29.17 -11.64 -0.98
N ARG A 264 -30.25 -11.40 -0.23
CA ARG A 264 -30.20 -11.06 1.21
C ARG A 264 -29.63 -12.20 2.04
N ALA A 265 -30.01 -13.45 1.77
CA ALA A 265 -29.48 -14.61 2.47
C ALA A 265 -27.96 -14.74 2.27
N ASN A 266 -27.50 -14.65 1.01
CA ASN A 266 -26.08 -14.71 0.69
C ASN A 266 -25.28 -13.56 1.33
N LEU A 267 -25.84 -12.34 1.34
CA LEU A 267 -25.20 -11.19 1.96
C LEU A 267 -25.10 -11.34 3.48
N GLN A 268 -26.14 -11.85 4.13
CA GLN A 268 -26.14 -12.11 5.57
C GLN A 268 -25.13 -13.19 5.97
N GLN A 269 -25.02 -14.24 5.14
CA GLN A 269 -24.00 -15.27 5.33
C GLN A 269 -22.60 -14.69 5.20
N ALA A 270 -22.32 -13.93 4.13
CA ALA A 270 -21.03 -13.30 3.91
C ALA A 270 -20.65 -12.29 5.01
N LEU A 271 -21.63 -11.54 5.52
CA LEU A 271 -21.43 -10.64 6.68
C LEU A 271 -20.93 -11.40 7.92
N THR A 272 -21.40 -12.62 8.13
CA THR A 272 -21.03 -13.43 9.30
C THR A 272 -19.69 -14.12 9.10
N GLU A 273 -19.46 -14.66 7.89
CA GLU A 273 -18.31 -15.53 7.62
C GLU A 273 -17.05 -14.78 7.17
N SER A 274 -17.19 -13.67 6.43
CA SER A 274 -16.09 -13.03 5.71
C SER A 274 -15.71 -11.63 6.22
N LEU A 275 -16.67 -10.85 6.71
CA LEU A 275 -16.40 -9.48 7.20
C LEU A 275 -15.38 -9.43 8.35
N PRO A 276 -15.44 -10.30 9.38
CA PRO A 276 -14.47 -10.24 10.48
C PRO A 276 -13.03 -10.45 10.01
N ALA A 277 -12.81 -11.41 9.10
CA ALA A 277 -11.49 -11.67 8.51
C ALA A 277 -10.99 -10.46 7.71
N TYR A 278 -11.87 -9.81 6.94
CA TYR A 278 -11.55 -8.60 6.21
C TYR A 278 -11.17 -7.43 7.13
N GLN A 279 -11.96 -7.19 8.19
CA GLN A 279 -11.68 -6.14 9.16
C GLN A 279 -10.36 -6.38 9.89
N GLN A 280 -10.11 -7.63 10.29
CA GLN A 280 -8.84 -8.01 10.90
C GLN A 280 -7.70 -7.71 9.92
N GLN A 281 -7.78 -8.22 8.69
CA GLN A 281 -6.79 -8.04 7.62
C GLN A 281 -6.45 -6.57 7.37
N MET A 282 -7.47 -5.73 7.18
CA MET A 282 -7.30 -4.35 6.74
C MET A 282 -7.09 -3.36 7.88
N SER A 283 -7.16 -3.82 9.13
CA SER A 283 -7.03 -2.97 10.31
C SER A 283 -5.68 -2.27 10.36
N ILE A 284 -5.72 -0.95 10.57
CA ILE A 284 -4.54 -0.14 10.88
C ILE A 284 -4.29 -0.07 12.38
N LEU A 285 -5.14 -0.64 13.22
CA LEU A 285 -4.86 -0.82 14.66
C LEU A 285 -3.89 -2.00 14.82
N ALA A 286 -2.68 -1.80 14.34
CA ALA A 286 -1.61 -2.78 14.37
C ALA A 286 -0.27 -2.10 14.05
N TRP A 287 0.82 -2.79 14.35
CA TRP A 287 2.18 -2.39 14.01
C TRP A 287 2.93 -3.56 13.38
N LEU A 288 4.06 -3.27 12.73
CA LEU A 288 4.88 -4.29 12.07
C LEU A 288 6.10 -4.67 12.91
N GLN A 289 6.25 -5.96 13.15
CA GLN A 289 7.46 -6.57 13.70
C GLN A 289 8.34 -7.05 12.54
N PRO A 290 9.51 -6.44 12.29
CA PRO A 290 10.46 -7.02 11.33
C PRO A 290 11.04 -8.33 11.89
N ASP A 291 11.24 -9.28 10.99
CA ASP A 291 11.91 -10.57 11.20
C ASP A 291 12.96 -10.79 10.08
N ALA A 292 13.74 -11.87 10.13
CA ALA A 292 14.80 -12.15 9.18
C ALA A 292 14.29 -12.35 7.73
N TYR A 293 13.08 -12.89 7.56
CA TYR A 293 12.52 -13.26 6.26
C TYR A 293 11.10 -12.71 6.00
N GLY A 294 10.55 -11.89 6.90
CA GLY A 294 9.23 -11.29 6.73
C GLY A 294 8.87 -10.28 7.80
N GLU A 295 7.65 -9.74 7.74
CA GLU A 295 7.13 -8.85 8.78
C GLU A 295 5.90 -9.50 9.43
N THR A 296 5.77 -9.41 10.75
CA THR A 296 4.54 -9.83 11.43
C THR A 296 3.69 -8.61 11.75
N ARG A 297 2.44 -8.60 11.27
CA ARG A 297 1.45 -7.62 11.73
C ARG A 297 0.96 -8.03 13.12
N THR A 298 1.20 -7.19 14.11
CA THR A 298 0.73 -7.41 15.49
C THR A 298 -0.46 -6.49 15.77
N PRO A 299 -1.66 -7.05 16.05
CA PRO A 299 -2.83 -6.28 16.39
C PRO A 299 -2.63 -5.42 17.65
N LEU A 300 -3.25 -4.25 17.65
CA LEU A 300 -3.31 -3.31 18.76
C LEU A 300 -4.78 -3.09 19.13
N ARG A 301 -5.08 -2.98 20.42
CA ARG A 301 -6.41 -2.58 20.88
C ARG A 301 -6.55 -1.06 20.83
N PHE A 302 -7.76 -0.56 20.55
CA PHE A 302 -7.99 0.88 20.51
C PHE A 302 -7.67 1.57 21.85
N GLU A 303 -7.90 0.89 22.98
CA GLU A 303 -7.65 1.46 24.32
C GLU A 303 -6.16 1.71 24.61
N ASP A 304 -5.30 0.96 23.94
CA ASP A 304 -3.83 1.05 24.03
C ASP A 304 -3.25 1.98 22.95
N ALA A 305 -4.07 2.39 21.98
CA ALA A 305 -3.62 3.18 20.86
C ALA A 305 -3.32 4.64 21.26
N HIS A 306 -2.29 5.17 20.62
CA HIS A 306 -1.85 6.54 20.72
C HIS A 306 -1.84 7.19 19.33
N ILE A 307 -1.81 8.52 19.31
CA ILE A 307 -1.39 9.31 18.15
C ILE A 307 0.02 9.80 18.44
N GLY A 308 0.95 9.51 17.53
CA GLY A 308 2.30 10.05 17.61
C GLY A 308 2.37 11.40 16.92
N ILE A 309 3.02 12.37 17.54
CA ILE A 309 3.28 13.69 16.98
C ILE A 309 4.78 13.87 16.88
N THR A 310 5.27 14.22 15.69
CA THR A 310 6.62 14.75 15.54
C THR A 310 6.55 16.27 15.52
N LEU A 311 7.26 16.92 16.44
CA LEU A 311 7.38 18.38 16.51
C LEU A 311 8.83 18.76 16.84
N GLN A 312 9.42 19.59 15.99
CA GLN A 312 10.83 19.98 16.03
C GLN A 312 11.76 18.75 16.17
N GLY A 313 11.47 17.68 15.41
CA GLY A 313 12.22 16.43 15.44
C GLY A 313 12.03 15.58 16.71
N ARG A 314 11.05 15.86 17.56
CA ARG A 314 10.75 15.09 18.78
C ARG A 314 9.43 14.38 18.67
N TYR A 315 9.38 13.15 19.18
CA TYR A 315 8.17 12.35 19.19
C TYR A 315 7.44 12.50 20.52
N ALA A 316 6.16 12.86 20.46
CA ALA A 316 5.25 12.87 21.60
C ALA A 316 4.08 11.92 21.34
N LEU A 317 3.55 11.29 22.40
CA LEU A 317 2.42 10.38 22.31
C LEU A 317 1.21 10.93 23.06
N LEU A 318 0.08 11.01 22.37
CA LEU A 318 -1.23 11.34 22.93
C LEU A 318 -2.09 10.08 22.93
N ARG A 319 -2.78 9.78 24.02
CA ARG A 319 -3.69 8.62 24.05
C ARG A 319 -4.88 8.86 23.12
N ALA A 320 -5.23 7.86 22.33
CA ALA A 320 -6.38 7.93 21.44
C ALA A 320 -7.71 7.67 22.17
N ALA A 321 -7.69 6.84 23.21
CA ALA A 321 -8.87 6.47 23.96
C ALA A 321 -8.90 7.12 25.35
N ASP A 322 -10.12 7.42 25.81
CA ASP A 322 -10.42 7.63 27.23
C ASP A 322 -10.45 6.26 27.94
N THR A 323 -9.56 6.10 28.92
CA THR A 323 -9.32 4.83 29.64
C THR A 323 -10.52 4.28 30.37
N GLN A 324 -11.47 5.13 30.74
CA GLN A 324 -12.61 4.71 31.54
C GLN A 324 -13.76 4.17 30.70
N ARG A 325 -13.84 4.57 29.42
CA ARG A 325 -15.03 4.36 28.58
C ARG A 325 -14.74 3.67 27.25
N GLY A 326 -13.47 3.55 26.84
CA GLY A 326 -13.10 3.02 25.52
C GLY A 326 -13.55 3.91 24.36
N THR A 327 -13.97 5.16 24.66
CA THR A 327 -14.40 6.16 23.69
C THR A 327 -13.19 6.99 23.22
N PRO A 328 -13.32 7.73 22.09
CA PRO A 328 -12.33 8.72 21.70
C PRO A 328 -11.95 9.66 22.85
N ALA A 329 -10.67 10.03 22.91
CA ALA A 329 -10.19 11.01 23.88
C ALA A 329 -10.93 12.35 23.74
N ASN A 330 -11.14 13.04 24.86
CA ASN A 330 -11.86 14.31 24.86
C ASN A 330 -11.07 15.43 24.16
N VAL A 331 -11.72 16.15 23.25
CA VAL A 331 -11.10 17.24 22.48
C VAL A 331 -10.47 18.34 23.35
N HIS A 332 -11.09 18.72 24.46
CA HIS A 332 -10.53 19.75 25.35
C HIS A 332 -9.26 19.26 26.05
N HIS A 333 -9.22 17.99 26.43
CA HIS A 333 -8.01 17.38 27.01
C HIS A 333 -6.87 17.33 26.00
N ILE A 334 -7.15 16.84 24.78
CA ILE A 334 -6.17 16.77 23.69
C ILE A 334 -5.66 18.18 23.32
N ARG A 335 -6.57 19.15 23.19
CA ARG A 335 -6.24 20.55 22.91
C ARG A 335 -5.30 21.12 23.97
N ALA A 336 -5.60 20.90 25.25
CA ALA A 336 -4.74 21.34 26.35
C ALA A 336 -3.36 20.67 26.32
N GLN A 337 -3.28 19.36 26.03
CA GLN A 337 -2.01 18.66 25.92
C GLN A 337 -1.17 19.16 24.73
N ILE A 338 -1.80 19.51 23.62
CA ILE A 338 -1.12 20.07 22.46
C ILE A 338 -0.56 21.47 22.77
N HIS A 339 -1.30 22.31 23.48
CA HIS A 339 -0.75 23.58 23.99
C HIS A 339 0.48 23.34 24.88
N ALA A 340 0.38 22.44 25.85
CA ALA A 340 1.51 22.10 26.72
C ALA A 340 2.70 21.52 25.95
N LEU A 341 2.45 20.75 24.89
CA LEU A 341 3.50 20.21 24.01
C LEU A 341 4.22 21.34 23.25
N LEU A 342 3.48 22.28 22.66
CA LEU A 342 4.06 23.41 21.94
C LEU A 342 4.94 24.28 22.86
N ASP A 343 4.56 24.43 24.13
CA ASP A 343 5.33 25.18 25.14
C ASP A 343 6.56 24.41 25.64
N ALA A 344 6.46 23.09 25.81
CA ALA A 344 7.50 22.25 26.44
C ALA A 344 8.50 21.61 25.45
N CYS A 345 8.24 21.64 24.14
CA CYS A 345 8.95 20.85 23.14
C CYS A 345 10.48 21.07 23.15
N THR A 346 10.97 22.23 23.59
CA THR A 346 12.42 22.54 23.56
C THR A 346 13.24 21.86 24.67
N GLN A 347 12.61 21.25 25.68
CA GLN A 347 13.30 20.75 26.87
C GLN A 347 13.96 19.37 26.70
N VAL A 348 13.63 18.62 25.65
CA VAL A 348 14.21 17.30 25.34
C VAL A 348 15.14 17.43 24.11
N PRO A 349 16.15 16.59 23.87
CA PRO A 349 16.88 16.60 22.60
C PRO A 349 16.05 16.11 21.41
N ALA A 350 16.35 16.61 20.20
CA ALA A 350 15.69 16.14 18.99
C ALA A 350 16.11 14.69 18.68
N SER A 351 15.16 13.90 18.22
CA SER A 351 15.37 12.52 17.76
C SER A 351 15.80 12.52 16.28
N ASN A 352 16.44 11.44 15.85
CA ASN A 352 16.77 11.22 14.43
C ASN A 352 16.47 9.76 14.05
N LEU A 353 15.20 9.40 13.89
CA LEU A 353 14.85 8.03 13.52
C LEU A 353 15.14 7.73 12.04
N THR A 354 15.43 8.75 11.23
CA THR A 354 15.78 8.60 9.81
C THR A 354 16.87 7.54 9.58
N GLY A 355 17.88 7.47 10.43
CA GLY A 355 18.93 6.45 10.34
C GLY A 355 18.41 5.01 10.44
N LEU A 356 17.48 4.76 11.36
CA LEU A 356 16.82 3.46 11.54
C LEU A 356 15.77 3.20 10.47
N ALA A 357 15.00 4.22 10.09
CA ALA A 357 13.97 4.13 9.05
C ALA A 357 14.53 3.76 7.66
N ARG A 358 15.81 4.08 7.42
CA ARG A 358 16.54 3.73 6.20
C ARG A 358 17.34 2.43 6.31
N THR A 359 17.39 1.81 7.48
CA THR A 359 17.99 0.48 7.63
C THR A 359 17.07 -0.54 6.97
N ARG A 360 17.67 -1.44 6.19
CA ARG A 360 17.00 -2.61 5.62
C ARG A 360 16.24 -3.39 6.69
N ARG A 361 15.04 -3.89 6.40
CA ARG A 361 14.17 -4.49 7.43
C ARG A 361 14.81 -5.73 8.09
N ALA A 362 15.58 -6.54 7.34
CA ALA A 362 16.33 -7.69 7.88
C ALA A 362 17.37 -7.23 8.91
N ALA A 363 18.19 -6.26 8.49
CA ALA A 363 19.22 -5.68 9.34
C ALA A 363 18.61 -4.99 10.57
N LEU A 364 17.41 -4.40 10.46
CA LEU A 364 16.69 -3.82 11.60
C LEU A 364 16.24 -4.88 12.60
N ALA A 365 15.82 -6.06 12.14
CA ALA A 365 15.46 -7.20 13.01
C ALA A 365 16.67 -7.64 13.85
N GLU A 366 17.85 -7.71 13.26
CA GLU A 366 19.11 -8.05 13.95
C GLU A 366 19.64 -6.92 14.84
N LEU A 367 19.43 -5.66 14.44
CA LEU A 367 19.91 -4.49 15.18
C LEU A 367 19.09 -4.23 16.45
N ARG A 368 17.78 -4.44 16.40
CA ARG A 368 16.85 -4.14 17.52
C ARG A 368 17.24 -4.78 18.87
N PRO A 369 17.60 -6.07 18.95
CA PRO A 369 18.06 -6.70 20.20
C PRO A 369 19.33 -6.05 20.76
N ARG A 370 20.16 -5.44 19.91
CA ARG A 370 21.44 -4.80 20.28
C ARG A 370 21.26 -3.35 20.75
N LEU A 371 20.06 -2.79 20.63
CA LEU A 371 19.77 -1.45 21.13
C LEU A 371 19.69 -1.46 22.67
N PRO A 372 20.07 -0.36 23.35
CA PRO A 372 19.89 -0.20 24.79
C PRO A 372 18.43 -0.42 25.19
N ASN A 373 18.22 -0.96 26.40
CA ASN A 373 16.88 -1.32 26.88
C ASN A 373 15.91 -0.12 26.86
N ASP A 374 16.38 1.06 27.28
CA ASP A 374 15.56 2.27 27.32
C ASP A 374 15.15 2.72 25.91
N LEU A 375 16.10 2.78 24.96
CA LEU A 375 15.79 3.11 23.57
C LEU A 375 14.83 2.09 22.94
N ARG A 376 15.01 0.80 23.23
CA ARG A 376 14.12 -0.26 22.75
C ARG A 376 12.73 -0.12 23.37
N HIS A 377 12.63 0.26 24.64
CA HIS A 377 11.36 0.54 25.30
C HIS A 377 10.65 1.71 24.62
N GLU A 378 11.31 2.85 24.43
CA GLU A 378 10.77 4.04 23.77
C GLU A 378 10.32 3.74 22.31
N LEU A 379 11.10 2.97 21.55
CA LEU A 379 10.71 2.51 20.21
C LEU A 379 9.51 1.56 20.24
N ASN A 380 9.37 0.73 21.28
CA ASN A 380 8.20 -0.13 21.46
C ASN A 380 6.98 0.68 21.87
N THR A 381 7.13 1.72 22.69
CA THR A 381 6.06 2.64 23.03
C THR A 381 5.58 3.40 21.78
N LEU A 382 6.51 3.83 20.90
CA LEU A 382 6.16 4.46 19.63
C LEU A 382 5.27 3.57 18.74
N ARG A 383 5.43 2.23 18.77
CA ARG A 383 4.58 1.28 18.01
C ARG A 383 3.11 1.31 18.41
N LEU A 384 2.81 1.82 19.61
CA LEU A 384 1.43 2.04 20.05
C LEU A 384 0.77 3.20 19.31
N ALA A 385 1.48 3.92 18.45
CA ALA A 385 0.93 4.93 17.56
C ALA A 385 0.81 4.41 16.11
N PRO A 386 -0.38 3.97 15.66
CA PRO A 386 -0.55 3.52 14.29
C PRO A 386 -0.62 4.67 13.28
N ILE A 387 -0.98 5.87 13.76
CA ILE A 387 -0.95 7.12 13.00
C ILE A 387 0.09 8.04 13.64
N LEU A 388 1.05 8.47 12.84
CA LEU A 388 2.00 9.54 13.17
C LEU A 388 1.61 10.82 12.45
N ILE A 389 1.72 11.97 13.10
CA ILE A 389 1.52 13.29 12.52
C ILE A 389 2.84 14.04 12.64
N ASN A 390 3.51 14.27 11.52
CA ASN A 390 4.69 15.11 11.47
C ASN A 390 4.24 16.58 11.26
N ALA A 391 4.42 17.39 12.29
CA ALA A 391 4.13 18.81 12.32
C ALA A 391 5.41 19.67 12.19
N ASP A 392 6.54 19.07 11.81
CA ASP A 392 7.75 19.83 11.49
C ASP A 392 7.52 20.65 10.22
N GLU A 393 7.92 21.92 10.26
CA GLU A 393 7.75 22.80 9.09
C GLU A 393 8.55 22.30 7.90
N ARG A 394 7.88 22.24 6.74
CA ARG A 394 8.48 21.92 5.44
C ARG A 394 7.98 22.89 4.38
N PRO A 395 8.87 23.38 3.51
CA PRO A 395 8.44 24.21 2.39
C PRO A 395 7.51 23.41 1.46
N PRO A 396 6.32 23.92 1.13
CA PRO A 396 5.34 23.18 0.32
C PRO A 396 5.79 23.03 -1.14
N GLN A 397 6.76 23.83 -1.60
CA GLN A 397 7.31 23.74 -2.96
C GLN A 397 8.30 22.57 -3.12
N GLN A 398 8.64 21.87 -2.04
CA GLN A 398 9.48 20.69 -2.13
C GLN A 398 8.73 19.54 -2.81
N PRO A 399 9.41 18.73 -3.64
CA PRO A 399 8.83 17.50 -4.16
C PRO A 399 8.29 16.61 -3.02
N LEU A 400 7.20 15.87 -3.27
CA LEU A 400 6.62 14.91 -2.34
C LEU A 400 7.63 13.91 -1.80
N THR A 401 8.61 13.52 -2.62
CA THR A 401 9.71 12.67 -2.14
C THR A 401 10.59 13.33 -1.11
N ARG A 402 10.78 14.65 -1.12
CA ARG A 402 11.49 15.36 -0.06
C ARG A 402 10.61 15.53 1.18
N ILE A 403 9.33 15.86 0.99
CA ILE A 403 8.38 16.01 2.09
C ILE A 403 8.22 14.70 2.87
N ARG A 404 8.20 13.53 2.23
CA ARG A 404 8.04 12.25 2.93
C ARG A 404 9.30 11.71 3.61
N GLN A 405 10.48 12.27 3.30
CA GLN A 405 11.76 11.84 3.92
C GLN A 405 11.93 12.45 5.32
N GLY A 406 10.83 12.84 5.94
CA GLY A 406 10.81 13.31 7.30
C GLY A 406 10.76 12.20 8.32
N GLU A 407 10.84 12.64 9.56
CA GLU A 407 10.66 11.79 10.73
C GLU A 407 9.28 11.12 10.67
N ARG A 408 9.30 9.79 10.58
CA ARG A 408 8.15 8.92 10.31
C ARG A 408 8.18 7.62 11.11
N GLY A 409 8.86 7.64 12.25
CA GLY A 409 9.17 6.44 13.02
C GLY A 409 10.22 5.57 12.32
N VAL A 410 10.18 4.26 12.56
CA VAL A 410 11.17 3.29 12.05
C VAL A 410 10.60 2.34 10.98
N GLY A 411 9.47 2.70 10.38
CA GLY A 411 8.79 1.89 9.34
C GLY A 411 7.76 0.90 9.85
N ASP A 412 7.48 0.88 11.16
CA ASP A 412 6.52 -0.04 11.77
C ASP A 412 5.07 0.45 11.71
N HIS A 413 4.87 1.71 11.35
CA HIS A 413 3.60 2.42 11.46
C HIS A 413 2.81 2.33 10.16
N PRO A 414 1.49 2.07 10.22
CA PRO A 414 0.60 2.12 9.07
C PRO A 414 0.66 3.45 8.33
N LEU A 415 0.46 4.57 9.02
CA LEU A 415 0.24 5.88 8.41
C LEU A 415 1.09 6.97 9.06
N THR A 416 1.69 7.81 8.23
CA THR A 416 2.31 9.08 8.64
C THR A 416 1.66 10.22 7.87
N ILE A 417 1.24 11.28 8.55
CA ILE A 417 0.64 12.49 7.95
C ILE A 417 1.66 13.62 8.11
N PHE A 418 2.14 14.19 7.02
CA PHE A 418 3.00 15.37 7.03
C PHE A 418 2.15 16.61 6.79
N LEU A 419 2.20 17.55 7.73
CA LEU A 419 1.52 18.83 7.62
C LEU A 419 2.46 19.82 6.91
N THR A 420 2.00 20.44 5.83
CA THR A 420 2.71 21.57 5.18
C THR A 420 1.87 22.84 5.30
N PRO A 421 2.41 24.04 5.04
CA PRO A 421 1.63 25.27 5.06
C PRO A 421 0.49 25.33 4.02
N GLU A 422 0.60 24.60 2.90
CA GLU A 422 -0.35 24.71 1.77
C GLU A 422 -1.11 23.40 1.49
N SER A 423 -0.63 22.28 2.03
CA SER A 423 -1.16 20.95 1.75
C SER A 423 -0.94 19.98 2.92
N THR A 424 -1.44 18.77 2.77
CA THR A 424 -1.22 17.68 3.72
C THR A 424 -0.92 16.40 2.96
N VAL A 425 0.15 15.74 3.35
CA VAL A 425 0.69 14.56 2.66
C VAL A 425 0.51 13.32 3.53
N PHE A 426 -0.21 12.33 3.03
CA PHE A 426 -0.47 11.05 3.68
C PHE A 426 0.50 10.01 3.13
N ASP A 427 1.44 9.55 3.95
CA ASP A 427 2.42 8.50 3.64
C ASP A 427 1.96 7.17 4.26
N GLN A 428 1.47 6.29 3.41
CA GLN A 428 0.68 5.10 3.74
C GLN A 428 1.46 3.83 3.43
N SER A 429 1.71 2.98 4.43
CA SER A 429 2.36 1.69 4.21
C SER A 429 1.49 0.77 3.34
N HIS A 430 2.08 0.22 2.26
CA HIS A 430 1.39 -0.71 1.36
C HIS A 430 0.93 -2.01 2.03
N ILE A 431 1.43 -2.31 3.23
CA ILE A 431 0.93 -3.43 4.04
C ILE A 431 -0.49 -3.18 4.55
N PHE A 432 -0.86 -1.92 4.76
CA PHE A 432 -2.16 -1.57 5.32
C PHE A 432 -3.09 -0.92 4.30
N PHE A 433 -2.54 -0.36 3.22
CA PHE A 433 -3.29 0.45 2.26
C PHE A 433 -2.98 0.06 0.81
N ASP A 434 -4.03 -0.07 0.01
CA ASP A 434 -3.95 0.07 -1.44
C ASP A 434 -4.17 1.54 -1.84
N GLY A 435 -3.91 1.88 -3.11
CA GLY A 435 -4.05 3.26 -3.58
C GLY A 435 -5.48 3.81 -3.55
N THR A 436 -6.49 2.98 -3.82
CA THR A 436 -7.90 3.41 -3.84
C THR A 436 -8.41 3.64 -2.42
N TRP A 437 -8.20 2.68 -1.51
CA TRP A 437 -8.57 2.84 -0.11
C TRP A 437 -7.76 3.93 0.57
N GLY A 438 -6.45 4.01 0.27
CA GLY A 438 -5.55 5.03 0.75
C GLY A 438 -6.01 6.45 0.40
N ALA A 439 -6.38 6.68 -0.86
CA ALA A 439 -6.91 7.98 -1.31
C ALA A 439 -8.27 8.30 -0.67
N ALA A 440 -9.19 7.33 -0.62
CA ALA A 440 -10.48 7.49 0.03
C ALA A 440 -10.33 7.85 1.52
N LEU A 441 -9.43 7.18 2.24
CA LEU A 441 -9.18 7.45 3.64
C LEU A 441 -8.53 8.82 3.86
N ALA A 442 -7.60 9.23 2.99
CA ALA A 442 -7.01 10.56 3.06
C ALA A 442 -8.09 11.65 2.95
N GLU A 443 -9.05 11.49 2.05
CA GLU A 443 -10.19 12.40 1.92
C GLU A 443 -11.10 12.38 3.16
N ILE A 444 -11.41 11.20 3.71
CA ILE A 444 -12.21 11.05 4.94
C ILE A 444 -11.54 11.77 6.13
N ILE A 445 -10.25 11.51 6.36
CA ILE A 445 -9.50 12.13 7.46
C ILE A 445 -9.44 13.65 7.28
N THR A 446 -9.22 14.12 6.04
CA THR A 446 -9.18 15.55 5.71
C THR A 446 -10.50 16.24 6.05
N ASN A 447 -11.64 15.63 5.69
CA ASN A 447 -12.96 16.17 5.97
C ASN A 447 -13.32 16.12 7.47
N GLU A 448 -12.89 15.08 8.18
CA GLU A 448 -13.05 14.99 9.64
C GLU A 448 -12.19 16.05 10.34
N ALA A 449 -10.94 16.27 9.91
CA ALA A 449 -10.08 17.35 10.41
C ALA A 449 -10.72 18.72 10.17
N LEU A 450 -11.29 18.96 8.98
CA LEU A 450 -12.00 20.20 8.69
C LEU A 450 -13.22 20.41 9.60
N SER A 451 -13.94 19.35 9.95
CA SER A 451 -15.06 19.41 10.89
C SER A 451 -14.58 19.83 12.30
N TRP A 452 -13.46 19.27 12.76
CA TRP A 452 -12.83 19.69 14.02
C TRP A 452 -12.30 21.12 13.98
N ALA A 453 -11.72 21.53 12.86
CA ALA A 453 -11.28 22.91 12.63
C ALA A 453 -12.44 23.90 12.77
N ALA A 454 -13.57 23.64 12.09
CA ALA A 454 -14.75 24.48 12.18
C ALA A 454 -15.30 24.55 13.62
N TYR A 455 -15.33 23.41 14.32
CA TYR A 455 -15.69 23.37 15.74
C TYR A 455 -14.73 24.23 16.57
N LEU A 456 -13.42 23.99 16.51
CA LEU A 456 -12.41 24.69 17.32
C LEU A 456 -12.36 26.20 17.06
N ALA A 457 -12.59 26.63 15.81
CA ALA A 457 -12.68 28.05 15.47
C ALA A 457 -13.82 28.78 16.20
N SER A 458 -14.86 28.07 16.61
CA SER A 458 -16.00 28.62 17.38
C SER A 458 -15.79 28.57 18.90
N GLN A 459 -14.75 27.90 19.39
CA GLN A 459 -14.52 27.69 20.81
C GLN A 459 -13.55 28.72 21.38
N GLU A 460 -13.79 29.15 22.62
CA GLU A 460 -12.82 29.96 23.37
C GLU A 460 -11.52 29.19 23.61
N LYS A 461 -10.42 29.92 23.86
CA LYS A 461 -9.13 29.29 24.20
C LYS A 461 -9.27 28.47 25.49
N PRO A 462 -8.62 27.29 25.57
CA PRO A 462 -8.76 26.44 26.74
C PRO A 462 -8.20 27.16 27.98
N PRO A 463 -8.95 27.23 29.09
CA PRO A 463 -8.49 27.91 30.30
C PRO A 463 -7.49 27.09 31.13
N VAL A 464 -7.32 25.79 30.83
CA VAL A 464 -6.62 24.84 31.71
C VAL A 464 -5.21 24.51 31.19
N ARG A 465 -4.20 24.81 32.01
CA ARG A 465 -2.85 24.26 31.86
C ARG A 465 -2.87 22.79 32.29
N THR A 466 -2.39 21.90 31.43
CA THR A 466 -2.21 20.47 31.72
C THR A 466 -0.72 20.12 31.65
N ASN A 467 -0.35 18.97 32.23
CA ASN A 467 0.97 18.41 32.02
C ASN A 467 1.18 18.09 30.53
N PRO A 468 2.41 18.30 30.01
CA PRO A 468 2.72 17.93 28.63
C PRO A 468 2.52 16.41 28.43
N PRO A 469 2.21 15.99 27.20
CA PRO A 469 2.13 14.58 26.86
C PRO A 469 3.48 13.90 27.03
N HIS A 470 3.48 12.57 26.99
CA HIS A 470 4.71 11.79 27.07
C HIS A 470 5.59 12.04 25.83
N ILE A 471 6.74 12.69 26.02
CA ILE A 471 7.76 12.92 24.98
C ILE A 471 8.79 11.79 25.05
N LEU A 472 9.02 11.12 23.92
CA LEU A 472 9.90 9.96 23.83
C LEU A 472 11.37 10.36 23.88
N ARG A 473 12.18 9.52 24.54
CA ARG A 473 13.63 9.73 24.69
C ARG A 473 14.41 8.85 23.71
N LEU A 474 14.42 9.26 22.45
CA LEU A 474 15.01 8.51 21.34
C LEU A 474 16.43 8.98 21.01
N GLU A 475 17.31 8.93 22.01
CA GLU A 475 18.72 9.30 21.86
C GLU A 475 19.58 8.08 21.52
N TYR A 476 20.60 8.29 20.68
CA TYR A 476 21.56 7.25 20.34
C TYR A 476 22.91 7.52 21.00
N PRO A 477 23.41 6.58 21.82
CA PRO A 477 24.82 6.57 22.18
C PRO A 477 25.71 6.51 20.93
N PRO A 478 26.90 7.13 20.92
CA PRO A 478 27.79 7.13 19.75
C PRO A 478 28.08 5.74 19.17
N ALA A 479 28.22 4.73 20.04
CA ALA A 479 28.40 3.34 19.61
C ALA A 479 27.21 2.81 18.80
N ILE A 480 25.98 3.16 19.20
CA ILE A 480 24.75 2.78 18.48
C ILE A 480 24.64 3.55 17.17
N GLN A 481 25.03 4.83 17.12
CA GLN A 481 25.05 5.60 15.88
C GLN A 481 25.99 4.96 14.84
N ALA A 482 27.17 4.51 15.28
CA ALA A 482 28.11 3.79 14.42
C ALA A 482 27.51 2.48 13.89
N LEU A 483 26.83 1.70 14.74
CA LEU A 483 26.13 0.47 14.32
C LEU A 483 25.02 0.76 13.30
N ILE A 484 24.21 1.79 13.55
CA ILE A 484 23.16 2.22 12.61
C ILE A 484 23.79 2.64 11.29
N ALA A 485 24.90 3.40 11.30
CA ALA A 485 25.56 3.86 10.09
C ALA A 485 26.14 2.72 9.24
N GLN A 486 26.65 1.66 9.89
CA GLN A 486 27.21 0.48 9.23
C GLN A 486 26.14 -0.50 8.73
N ALA A 487 24.93 -0.47 9.30
CA ALA A 487 23.85 -1.37 8.91
C ALA A 487 23.44 -1.15 7.44
N PRO A 488 23.18 -2.22 6.66
CA PRO A 488 22.72 -2.12 5.29
C PRO A 488 21.54 -1.15 5.13
N LYS A 489 21.64 -0.25 4.15
CA LYS A 489 20.64 0.80 3.89
C LYS A 489 19.79 0.49 2.69
N VAL A 490 18.56 1.00 2.74
CA VAL A 490 17.70 1.14 1.56
C VAL A 490 18.30 2.23 0.67
N PRO A 491 18.38 2.01 -0.66
CA PRO A 491 18.78 3.04 -1.60
C PRO A 491 17.93 4.31 -1.42
N PRO A 492 18.50 5.51 -1.63
CA PRO A 492 17.71 6.72 -1.62
C PRO A 492 16.63 6.66 -2.71
N GLU A 493 15.40 7.06 -2.35
CA GLU A 493 14.31 7.18 -3.29
C GLU A 493 14.61 8.31 -4.29
N ALA A 494 14.56 8.01 -5.58
CA ALA A 494 14.65 8.98 -6.65
C ALA A 494 13.26 9.17 -7.26
N ALA A 495 12.85 10.43 -7.46
CA ALA A 495 11.60 10.74 -8.13
C ALA A 495 11.73 11.89 -9.11
N ALA A 496 10.83 11.85 -10.09
CA ALA A 496 10.53 12.94 -10.99
C ALA A 496 9.02 13.19 -10.87
N GLU A 497 8.65 14.40 -10.46
CA GLU A 497 7.27 14.83 -10.39
C GLU A 497 6.91 15.59 -11.67
N ASN A 498 5.72 15.31 -12.20
CA ASN A 498 5.27 15.90 -13.45
C ASN A 498 3.80 16.30 -13.34
N HIS A 499 3.51 17.54 -13.69
CA HIS A 499 2.14 18.08 -13.75
C HIS A 499 1.53 17.98 -15.16
N ALA A 500 2.30 17.60 -16.18
CA ALA A 500 1.90 17.55 -17.59
C ALA A 500 1.31 16.18 -18.02
N VAL A 501 0.69 15.43 -17.12
CA VAL A 501 0.09 14.13 -17.46
C VAL A 501 -1.19 14.36 -18.30
N ASN A 502 -1.18 13.92 -19.55
CA ASN A 502 -2.35 14.01 -20.43
C ASN A 502 -3.32 12.84 -20.17
N VAL A 503 -4.10 12.95 -19.08
CA VAL A 503 -5.11 11.94 -18.71
C VAL A 503 -6.10 11.65 -19.84
N PRO A 504 -6.62 12.65 -20.60
CA PRO A 504 -7.48 12.38 -21.76
C PRO A 504 -6.82 11.48 -22.82
N ALA A 505 -5.53 11.68 -23.12
CA ALA A 505 -4.79 10.84 -24.06
C ALA A 505 -4.68 9.39 -23.57
N VAL A 506 -4.37 9.18 -22.28
CA VAL A 506 -4.31 7.83 -21.67
C VAL A 506 -5.67 7.13 -21.75
N ILE A 507 -6.75 7.84 -21.43
CA ILE A 507 -8.12 7.32 -21.52
C ILE A 507 -8.47 6.98 -22.98
N ASN A 508 -8.10 7.83 -23.94
CA ASN A 508 -8.35 7.58 -25.36
C ASN A 508 -7.57 6.37 -25.87
N LEU A 509 -6.30 6.22 -25.49
CA LEU A 509 -5.49 5.03 -25.82
C LEU A 509 -6.15 3.76 -25.27
N ARG A 510 -6.59 3.79 -24.01
CA ARG A 510 -7.33 2.68 -23.40
C ARG A 510 -8.61 2.33 -24.19
N ARG A 511 -9.38 3.34 -24.59
CA ARG A 511 -10.59 3.15 -25.41
C ARG A 511 -10.25 2.57 -26.79
N LEU A 512 -9.15 2.98 -27.40
CA LEU A 512 -8.68 2.44 -28.68
C LEU A 512 -8.32 0.96 -28.58
N PHE A 513 -7.57 0.56 -27.54
CA PHE A 513 -7.29 -0.86 -27.31
C PHE A 513 -8.56 -1.67 -27.09
N LYS A 514 -9.48 -1.14 -26.28
CA LYS A 514 -10.77 -1.79 -26.04
C LYS A 514 -11.59 -1.97 -27.32
N ARG A 515 -11.63 -0.95 -28.20
CA ARG A 515 -12.30 -1.04 -29.52
C ARG A 515 -11.70 -2.11 -30.43
N ARG A 516 -10.40 -2.39 -30.31
CA ARG A 516 -9.73 -3.43 -31.10
C ARG A 516 -9.99 -4.83 -30.57
N ASN A 517 -10.13 -4.97 -29.25
CA ASN A 517 -10.49 -6.23 -28.62
C ASN A 517 -11.18 -5.95 -27.29
N ASP A 518 -12.49 -6.23 -27.22
CA ASP A 518 -13.29 -6.00 -26.02
C ASP A 518 -12.93 -6.96 -24.87
N LEU A 519 -12.19 -8.04 -25.14
CA LEU A 519 -11.63 -8.93 -24.11
C LEU A 519 -10.45 -8.28 -23.37
N LEU A 520 -9.82 -7.24 -23.94
CA LEU A 520 -8.73 -6.51 -23.30
C LEU A 520 -9.27 -5.54 -22.24
N ASN A 521 -9.36 -6.03 -20.99
CA ASN A 521 -9.72 -5.23 -19.82
C ASN A 521 -8.53 -4.43 -19.24
N LEU A 522 -7.77 -3.75 -20.11
CA LEU A 522 -6.60 -2.97 -19.69
C LEU A 522 -6.99 -1.83 -18.74
N THR A 523 -6.26 -1.69 -17.65
CA THR A 523 -6.29 -0.56 -16.72
C THR A 523 -5.30 0.53 -17.13
N VAL A 524 -5.35 1.68 -16.47
CA VAL A 524 -4.32 2.73 -16.68
C VAL A 524 -2.94 2.23 -16.22
N ASN A 525 -2.88 1.46 -15.13
CA ASN A 525 -1.63 0.88 -14.64
C ASN A 525 -1.01 -0.03 -15.69
N ASP A 526 -1.80 -0.89 -16.36
CA ASP A 526 -1.31 -1.77 -17.41
C ASP A 526 -0.69 -0.98 -18.57
N LEU A 527 -1.32 0.14 -18.97
CA LEU A 527 -0.78 1.03 -20.01
C LEU A 527 0.51 1.72 -19.57
N LEU A 528 0.59 2.16 -18.32
CA LEU A 528 1.81 2.78 -17.77
C LEU A 528 2.96 1.78 -17.65
N VAL A 529 2.66 0.52 -17.34
CA VAL A 529 3.64 -0.56 -17.26
C VAL A 529 4.18 -0.89 -18.64
N LEU A 530 3.29 -1.06 -19.62
CA LEU A 530 3.68 -1.26 -21.02
C LEU A 530 4.51 -0.07 -21.52
N TYR A 531 4.06 1.16 -21.26
CA TYR A 531 4.81 2.37 -21.60
C TYR A 531 6.18 2.37 -20.92
N ARG A 532 6.27 2.07 -19.63
CA ARG A 532 7.53 2.05 -18.89
C ARG A 532 8.49 0.98 -19.41
N ALA A 533 7.98 -0.19 -19.76
CA ALA A 533 8.79 -1.27 -20.33
C ALA A 533 9.33 -0.85 -21.73
N MET A 534 8.48 -0.31 -22.60
CA MET A 534 8.92 0.26 -23.88
C MET A 534 9.90 1.42 -23.68
N HIS A 535 9.62 2.32 -22.73
CA HIS A 535 10.48 3.45 -22.40
C HIS A 535 11.82 2.99 -21.84
N ALA A 536 11.88 2.02 -20.92
CA ALA A 536 13.15 1.51 -20.40
C ALA A 536 14.05 0.97 -21.52
N HIS A 537 13.46 0.32 -22.52
CA HIS A 537 14.20 -0.18 -23.68
C HIS A 537 14.62 0.93 -24.66
N THR A 538 13.74 1.91 -24.89
CA THR A 538 13.93 2.97 -25.90
C THR A 538 14.54 4.26 -25.33
N TYR A 539 14.66 4.37 -24.01
CA TYR A 539 15.13 5.57 -23.34
C TYR A 539 16.56 5.86 -23.75
N GLN A 540 16.77 7.09 -24.19
CA GLN A 540 18.09 7.65 -24.40
C GLN A 540 18.23 8.82 -23.43
N PRO A 541 19.25 8.82 -22.55
CA PRO A 541 19.50 9.96 -21.69
C PRO A 541 19.74 11.19 -22.56
N ALA A 542 19.23 12.34 -22.12
CA ALA A 542 19.57 13.60 -22.78
C ALA A 542 21.11 13.78 -22.76
N PRO A 543 21.75 14.20 -23.87
CA PRO A 543 23.21 14.39 -23.91
C PRO A 543 23.72 15.28 -22.78
N ARG A 544 22.94 16.30 -22.42
CA ARG A 544 23.21 17.18 -21.29
C ARG A 544 23.30 16.45 -19.95
N LEU A 545 22.41 15.50 -19.67
CA LEU A 545 22.45 14.71 -18.43
C LEU A 545 23.75 13.91 -18.35
N VAL A 546 24.15 13.26 -19.45
CA VAL A 546 25.42 12.50 -19.50
C VAL A 546 26.62 13.42 -19.25
N GLN A 547 26.63 14.61 -19.86
CA GLN A 547 27.68 15.60 -19.64
C GLN A 547 27.74 16.09 -18.18
N GLU A 548 26.59 16.35 -17.55
CA GLU A 548 26.52 16.77 -16.15
C GLU A 548 26.98 15.66 -15.19
N LEU A 549 26.61 14.40 -15.45
CA LEU A 549 27.10 13.24 -14.68
C LEU A 549 28.63 13.06 -14.85
N GLU A 550 29.15 13.21 -16.06
CA GLU A 550 30.59 13.18 -16.34
C GLU A 550 31.35 14.32 -15.64
N ALA A 551 30.74 15.51 -15.52
CA ALA A 551 31.29 16.60 -14.73
C ALA A 551 31.28 16.27 -13.22
N LEU A 552 30.18 15.73 -12.70
CA LEU A 552 30.06 15.30 -11.30
C LEU A 552 31.05 14.19 -10.95
N ARG A 553 31.37 13.32 -11.91
CA ARG A 553 32.38 12.26 -11.74
C ARG A 553 33.77 12.79 -11.39
N LYS A 554 34.11 13.99 -11.87
CA LYS A 554 35.40 14.64 -11.61
C LYS A 554 35.54 15.18 -10.18
N HIS A 555 34.43 15.31 -9.44
CA HIS A 555 34.45 15.76 -8.06
C HIS A 555 34.55 14.57 -7.09
N ARG A 556 35.58 14.57 -6.24
CA ARG A 556 35.90 13.46 -5.32
C ARG A 556 34.72 13.01 -4.44
N GLN A 557 33.86 13.94 -4.02
CA GLN A 557 32.70 13.64 -3.15
C GLN A 557 31.54 12.97 -3.89
N SER A 558 31.37 13.19 -5.19
CA SER A 558 30.27 12.66 -6.01
C SER A 558 30.70 11.59 -7.01
N ALA A 559 32.00 11.32 -7.13
CA ALA A 559 32.57 10.42 -8.14
C ALA A 559 31.91 9.04 -8.17
N ALA A 560 31.79 8.37 -7.01
CA ALA A 560 31.18 7.04 -6.93
C ALA A 560 29.69 7.03 -7.31
N ALA A 561 28.94 8.06 -6.93
CA ALA A 561 27.53 8.18 -7.27
C ALA A 561 27.33 8.49 -8.76
N ALA A 562 28.16 9.34 -9.33
CA ALA A 562 28.14 9.68 -10.74
C ALA A 562 28.52 8.48 -11.63
N GLU A 563 29.54 7.70 -11.24
CA GLU A 563 29.92 6.47 -11.94
C GLU A 563 28.79 5.43 -11.90
N ALA A 564 28.18 5.21 -10.74
CA ALA A 564 27.03 4.32 -10.61
C ALA A 564 25.84 4.77 -11.47
N ALA A 565 25.58 6.09 -11.55
CA ALA A 565 24.52 6.64 -12.40
C ALA A 565 24.84 6.48 -13.90
N LEU A 566 26.08 6.72 -14.32
CA LEU A 566 26.52 6.52 -15.70
C LEU A 566 26.42 5.05 -16.12
N GLN A 567 26.84 4.14 -15.24
CA GLN A 567 26.70 2.70 -15.46
C GLN A 567 25.23 2.30 -15.58
N ALA A 568 24.37 2.78 -14.67
CA ALA A 568 22.94 2.51 -14.68
C ALA A 568 22.25 2.98 -15.97
N VAL A 569 22.68 4.13 -16.51
CA VAL A 569 22.18 4.68 -17.79
C VAL A 569 22.60 3.82 -18.99
N GLN A 570 23.74 3.12 -18.90
CA GLN A 570 24.24 2.24 -19.95
C GLN A 570 23.59 0.85 -19.92
N THR A 571 23.27 0.34 -18.74
CA THR A 571 22.51 -0.90 -18.55
C THR A 571 21.05 -0.70 -18.94
N ARG A 572 20.65 -1.26 -20.08
CA ARG A 572 19.25 -1.32 -20.55
C ARG A 572 18.45 -2.46 -19.90
N GLU A 573 18.66 -2.68 -18.61
CA GLU A 573 17.90 -3.69 -17.88
C GLU A 573 16.48 -3.20 -17.68
N ASN A 574 15.49 -4.07 -17.94
CA ASN A 574 14.11 -3.74 -17.61
C ASN A 574 14.01 -3.66 -16.09
N PRO A 575 13.64 -2.50 -15.51
CA PRO A 575 13.51 -2.41 -14.07
C PRO A 575 12.38 -3.34 -13.61
N SER A 576 12.60 -4.01 -12.48
CA SER A 576 11.57 -4.76 -11.78
C SER A 576 10.39 -3.84 -11.47
N VAL A 577 9.20 -4.17 -12.00
CA VAL A 577 8.02 -3.31 -11.88
C VAL A 577 7.15 -3.75 -10.73
N LEU A 578 7.20 -3.01 -9.61
CA LEU A 578 6.30 -3.18 -8.47
C LEU A 578 4.86 -2.78 -8.87
N ILE A 579 3.98 -3.75 -9.18
CA ILE A 579 2.57 -3.47 -9.47
C ILE A 579 1.68 -3.87 -8.31
N PRO A 580 1.03 -2.93 -7.60
CA PRO A 580 -0.06 -3.28 -6.70
C PRO A 580 -1.21 -3.89 -7.51
N ILE A 581 -1.46 -5.19 -7.34
CA ILE A 581 -2.54 -5.89 -8.03
C ILE A 581 -3.76 -5.87 -7.12
N ASP A 582 -4.70 -4.96 -7.39
CA ASP A 582 -6.06 -5.12 -6.89
C ASP A 582 -6.68 -6.32 -7.61
N ALA A 583 -6.53 -7.51 -7.04
CA ALA A 583 -6.87 -8.76 -7.73
C ALA A 583 -8.36 -8.91 -7.99
N SER A 584 -9.22 -8.12 -7.32
CA SER A 584 -10.65 -8.19 -7.52
C SER A 584 -11.38 -6.95 -7.01
N LEU A 585 -12.09 -6.27 -7.92
CA LEU A 585 -13.12 -5.29 -7.56
C LEU A 585 -14.23 -5.90 -6.68
N HIS A 586 -14.39 -7.22 -6.74
CA HIS A 586 -15.52 -7.97 -6.21
C HIS A 586 -15.21 -8.66 -4.87
N ALA A 587 -13.96 -9.04 -4.61
CA ALA A 587 -13.57 -9.76 -3.41
C ALA A 587 -12.43 -9.02 -2.68
N PRO A 588 -12.76 -8.12 -1.74
CA PRO A 588 -11.79 -7.23 -1.08
C PRO A 588 -10.65 -7.96 -0.34
N TYR A 589 -10.86 -9.21 0.06
CA TYR A 589 -9.85 -10.04 0.73
C TYR A 589 -8.83 -10.66 -0.25
N GLN A 590 -9.11 -10.66 -1.55
CA GLN A 590 -8.22 -11.23 -2.58
C GLN A 590 -7.11 -10.27 -3.03
N ARG A 591 -6.97 -9.08 -2.42
CA ARG A 591 -5.93 -8.11 -2.78
C ARG A 591 -4.55 -8.77 -2.86
N ILE A 592 -3.92 -8.70 -4.03
CA ILE A 592 -2.57 -9.24 -4.25
C ILE A 592 -1.57 -8.11 -3.98
N TYR A 593 -0.57 -8.42 -3.18
CA TYR A 593 0.52 -7.50 -2.88
C TYR A 593 1.34 -7.20 -4.12
N PRO A 594 2.03 -6.04 -4.14
CA PRO A 594 2.79 -5.69 -5.31
C PRO A 594 3.84 -6.73 -5.67
N LEU A 595 3.75 -7.22 -6.90
CA LEU A 595 4.73 -8.12 -7.49
C LEU A 595 5.62 -7.30 -8.41
N SER A 596 6.94 -7.50 -8.26
CA SER A 596 7.93 -7.02 -9.21
C SER A 596 8.10 -8.05 -10.32
N PHE A 597 7.76 -7.69 -11.57
CA PHE A 597 8.04 -8.54 -12.74
C PHE A 597 8.82 -7.80 -13.82
N GLU A 598 9.61 -8.57 -14.57
CA GLU A 598 10.18 -8.12 -15.84
C GLU A 598 9.18 -8.42 -16.96
N VAL A 599 8.92 -7.42 -17.80
CA VAL A 599 8.03 -7.59 -18.96
C VAL A 599 8.80 -8.28 -20.08
N PRO A 600 8.34 -9.45 -20.58
CA PRO A 600 9.00 -10.19 -21.65
C PRO A 600 8.74 -9.52 -23.02
N LEU A 601 9.31 -8.33 -23.21
CA LEU A 601 9.05 -7.47 -24.38
C LEU A 601 9.48 -8.11 -25.71
N ALA A 602 10.54 -8.93 -25.68
CA ALA A 602 11.05 -9.63 -26.85
C ALA A 602 10.10 -10.76 -27.27
N GLU A 603 9.61 -11.53 -26.30
CA GLU A 603 8.71 -12.66 -26.50
C GLU A 603 7.31 -12.21 -26.92
N LEU A 604 6.89 -11.01 -26.49
CA LEU A 604 5.63 -10.39 -26.90
C LEU A 604 5.71 -9.64 -28.25
N ASN A 605 6.88 -9.66 -28.90
CA ASN A 605 7.21 -8.91 -30.11
C ASN A 605 6.84 -7.40 -30.03
N LEU A 606 6.95 -6.80 -28.84
CA LEU A 606 6.59 -5.40 -28.60
C LEU A 606 7.73 -4.44 -28.95
N LEU A 607 8.95 -4.94 -29.12
CA LEU A 607 10.14 -4.16 -29.45
C LEU A 607 10.12 -3.62 -30.89
N GLU A 608 9.44 -4.32 -31.80
CA GLU A 608 9.34 -3.93 -33.22
C GLU A 608 8.31 -2.82 -33.47
N LEU A 609 7.37 -2.60 -32.54
CA LEU A 609 6.31 -1.58 -32.68
C LEU A 609 6.85 -0.13 -32.68
N GLY A 610 8.01 0.11 -32.06
CA GLY A 610 8.65 1.44 -31.99
C GLY A 610 9.38 1.86 -33.27
N SER A 611 9.49 0.98 -34.27
CA SER A 611 10.16 1.25 -35.56
C SER A 611 9.27 1.96 -36.58
N VAL A 612 7.98 2.15 -36.28
CA VAL A 612 7.07 2.96 -37.10
C VAL A 612 7.23 4.43 -36.70
N PRO A 613 7.70 5.32 -37.60
CA PRO A 613 7.83 6.73 -37.29
C PRO A 613 6.47 7.31 -36.90
N LEU A 614 6.35 7.76 -35.66
CA LEU A 614 5.18 8.52 -35.21
C LEU A 614 5.16 9.84 -35.98
N PRO A 615 4.01 10.26 -36.55
CA PRO A 615 3.92 11.57 -37.18
C PRO A 615 4.25 12.65 -36.13
N PRO A 616 4.96 13.72 -36.52
CA PRO A 616 5.31 14.79 -35.61
C PRO A 616 4.05 15.31 -34.91
N TRP A 617 4.09 15.36 -33.58
CA TRP A 617 3.00 15.91 -32.76
C TRP A 617 2.83 17.39 -33.12
N LYS A 618 1.84 17.68 -33.98
CA LYS A 618 1.37 19.05 -34.19
C LYS A 618 0.42 19.37 -33.03
N PRO A 619 0.73 20.32 -32.14
CA PRO A 619 -0.28 20.85 -31.23
C PRO A 619 -1.45 21.34 -32.10
N ARG A 620 -2.66 20.82 -31.84
CA ARG A 620 -3.85 21.35 -32.49
C ARG A 620 -4.01 22.79 -32.02
N SER A 621 -3.79 23.74 -32.92
CA SER A 621 -4.42 25.05 -32.79
C SER A 621 -5.92 24.81 -32.72
N THR A 622 -6.53 25.21 -31.61
CA THR A 622 -7.97 25.32 -31.49
C THR A 622 -8.45 26.25 -32.60
N PRO A 623 -9.35 25.82 -33.50
CA PRO A 623 -10.05 26.78 -34.35
C PRO A 623 -10.91 27.67 -33.43
N PRO A 624 -10.99 28.99 -33.68
CA PRO A 624 -11.86 29.85 -32.90
C PRO A 624 -13.32 29.38 -33.07
N LEU A 625 -14.02 29.24 -31.95
CA LEU A 625 -15.47 29.04 -31.95
C LEU A 625 -16.14 30.21 -32.68
N PRO A 626 -17.13 29.97 -33.56
CA PRO A 626 -17.92 31.05 -34.13
C PRO A 626 -18.69 31.74 -33.00
N CYS A 627 -18.38 33.01 -32.76
CA CYS A 627 -19.15 33.88 -31.89
C CYS A 627 -20.50 34.17 -32.56
N THR A 628 -21.58 33.56 -32.09
CA THR A 628 -22.92 34.10 -32.30
C THR A 628 -23.15 35.22 -31.30
N ALA A 629 -23.42 36.41 -31.81
CA ALA A 629 -23.66 37.61 -31.04
C ALA A 629 -24.94 37.48 -30.20
N SER A 630 -24.85 37.69 -28.89
CA SER A 630 -25.76 38.57 -28.15
C SER A 630 -25.28 38.79 -26.71
N SER A 631 -25.34 40.06 -26.31
CA SER A 631 -25.17 40.62 -24.96
C SER A 631 -23.74 40.73 -24.38
N THR A 632 -23.27 41.96 -24.50
CA THR A 632 -22.21 42.69 -23.79
C THR A 632 -22.08 42.41 -22.29
N SER A 633 -20.91 41.93 -21.86
CA SER A 633 -19.99 42.55 -20.87
C SER A 633 -19.18 41.47 -20.14
N CYS A 634 -17.92 41.28 -20.55
CA CYS A 634 -16.91 40.58 -19.77
C CYS A 634 -15.54 41.20 -20.08
N SER A 635 -15.03 41.95 -19.11
CA SER A 635 -13.66 42.47 -19.07
C SER A 635 -12.70 41.29 -18.93
N ALA A 636 -11.86 41.05 -19.94
CA ALA A 636 -10.82 40.02 -19.91
C ALA A 636 -9.61 40.50 -19.09
N PRO A 637 -9.01 39.65 -18.23
CA PRO A 637 -7.68 39.92 -17.69
C PRO A 637 -6.61 39.69 -18.75
N ILE A 638 -5.79 40.71 -18.97
CA ILE A 638 -4.61 40.72 -19.83
C ILE A 638 -3.55 39.80 -19.21
N TRP A 639 -3.19 38.71 -19.89
CA TRP A 639 -1.99 37.91 -19.58
C TRP A 639 -0.85 38.33 -20.51
N PRO A 640 0.36 38.62 -20.00
CA PRO A 640 1.51 38.94 -20.84
C PRO A 640 2.06 37.68 -21.55
N PRO A 641 2.76 37.85 -22.69
CA PRO A 641 3.19 36.74 -23.54
C PRO A 641 4.35 35.94 -22.94
N TRP A 642 4.27 34.62 -23.11
CA TRP A 642 5.31 33.65 -22.77
C TRP A 642 6.55 33.82 -23.66
N PRO A 643 7.78 33.73 -23.11
CA PRO A 643 8.96 33.51 -23.93
C PRO A 643 9.10 32.03 -24.29
N VAL A 644 9.13 31.78 -25.59
CA VAL A 644 9.56 30.55 -26.22
C VAL A 644 11.03 30.32 -25.89
N LEU A 645 11.37 29.22 -25.21
CA LEU A 645 12.72 28.65 -25.27
C LEU A 645 12.62 27.17 -25.61
N ALA A 646 13.06 26.90 -26.83
CA ALA A 646 13.22 25.59 -27.43
C ALA A 646 14.50 24.91 -26.94
N ARG A 647 14.37 23.65 -26.52
CA ARG A 647 15.25 22.47 -26.75
C ARG A 647 15.22 21.51 -25.57
#